data_AF-A0A7X6VFC6-F1
#
_entry.id   AF-A0A7X6VFC6-F1
#
_cell.length_a   1.000
_cell.length_b   1.000
_cell.length_c   1.000
_cell.angle_alpha   90.00
_cell.angle_beta   90.00
_cell.angle_gamma   90.00
#
_symmetry.space_group_name_H-M   'P 1'
#
loop_
_entity.id
_entity.type
_entity.pdbx_description
1 polymer ?
#
loop_
_entity_poly.entity_id
_entity_poly.type
_entity_poly.pdbx_seq_one_letter_code
_entity_poly.pdbx_strand_id
1 'polypeptide(L)'
;MVQNLFQDVISVSLTTSAVIAVLLLLFPLIHKNYTTKWRYFVWLILAVRLLIPFSPSFPQAPIEITPVSQNIEFKVPVQKSADSAPQVSQKDVQQDEKPLAASSESSSSASRTVTLNEILSMVWVLGIALFMLYHFIGYFIFKKSILRFSKPIEDKHTVALWLEIKKEMKICHNIRMMVSKKAQSPMTTGFFKPLLLLPDLDYSDADLKVILKHELIHYRSRDIWYKLLMVCANAVHWFNPLVYLMTTASNRDIEMACDSELIKDSDSVFRKQYSETILSAIHNGNQRQMAFSTYFYGGKKIMKERFANIFDMNKKRNGIFTLCAIILVIGIAGASVAYGVNDSKAGKAIDNIALLNAGNSYELIDGKFVISYGAERSAVVPLTPDTDDQSAYFQDKAVYISDKVTAIAYGDTTNQVSPIMVLISNDEGKTWTSYSVPDTKADDYTQKYVGFTTKNDGWLLLAEGVAMGHQNNRIFQTSDGGKSWHEIGNTSDTYARVATGAGFANKNIGFVSFRYDSDINPVVYRTQNEGKTWTKCSLEIPSSFKGIATYATALSPVFNGANGVLPVTFRNNVFDSSGNPVDVTVRYETSDYGKTWTFNEKYNLALIWAEAWSTRDGRARYQIMDSKMQSDFRSQQEKVNGDANNFVIRWSSPWVVKYDVALDGDQAVITYWYTDSTASTYKGVERLSFGNESGRMVVTDSKTEVDMEVIQK
;
A
#
# COMPACT_ATOMS: atom_id res chain seq x y z
N MET A 1 -5.53 -7.84 4.57
CA MET A 1 -5.77 -8.22 3.16
C MET A 1 -7.16 -7.81 2.68
N VAL A 2 -8.27 -8.29 3.29
CA VAL A 2 -9.65 -7.98 2.84
C VAL A 2 -9.98 -6.48 2.92
N GLN A 3 -9.48 -5.76 3.92
CA GLN A 3 -9.70 -4.31 4.04
C GLN A 3 -9.07 -3.51 2.90
N ASN A 4 -7.80 -3.78 2.56
CA ASN A 4 -7.13 -3.12 1.44
C ASN A 4 -7.86 -3.42 0.12
N LEU A 5 -8.25 -4.68 -0.08
CA LEU A 5 -9.03 -5.09 -1.25
C LEU A 5 -10.38 -4.35 -1.33
N PHE A 6 -11.07 -4.16 -0.20
CA PHE A 6 -12.33 -3.41 -0.15
C PHE A 6 -12.14 -1.93 -0.52
N GLN A 7 -11.05 -1.30 -0.06
CA GLN A 7 -10.73 0.08 -0.41
C GLN A 7 -10.39 0.22 -1.91
N ASP A 8 -9.60 -0.70 -2.45
CA ASP A 8 -9.30 -0.74 -3.89
C ASP A 8 -10.58 -0.91 -4.72
N VAL A 9 -11.49 -1.79 -4.28
CA VAL A 9 -12.80 -2.01 -4.91
C VAL A 9 -13.67 -0.76 -4.85
N ILE A 10 -13.67 -0.01 -3.75
CA ILE A 10 -14.40 1.27 -3.66
C ILE A 10 -13.86 2.28 -4.69
N SER A 11 -12.53 2.42 -4.79
CA SER A 11 -11.88 3.33 -5.75
C SER A 11 -12.21 2.94 -7.19
N VAL A 12 -12.09 1.65 -7.53
CA VAL A 12 -12.46 1.12 -8.86
C VAL A 12 -13.95 1.30 -9.13
N SER A 13 -14.81 1.10 -8.11
CA SER A 13 -16.25 1.32 -8.21
C SER A 13 -16.55 2.77 -8.57
N LEU A 14 -15.94 3.74 -7.90
CA LEU A 14 -16.20 5.15 -8.10
C LEU A 14 -15.71 5.64 -9.48
N THR A 15 -14.48 5.30 -9.86
CA THR A 15 -13.91 5.68 -11.16
C THR A 15 -14.68 5.06 -12.33
N THR A 16 -14.98 3.77 -12.24
CA THR A 16 -15.72 3.05 -13.29
C THR A 16 -17.17 3.51 -13.37
N SER A 17 -17.77 3.93 -12.25
CA SER A 17 -19.11 4.52 -12.22
C SER A 17 -19.22 5.78 -13.07
N ALA A 18 -18.23 6.68 -12.98
CA ALA A 18 -18.21 7.88 -13.79
C ALA A 18 -18.19 7.54 -15.29
N VAL A 19 -17.37 6.57 -15.69
CA VAL A 19 -17.30 6.08 -17.08
C VAL A 19 -18.64 5.47 -17.52
N ILE A 20 -19.25 4.62 -16.68
CA ILE A 20 -20.56 4.02 -16.95
C ILE A 20 -21.63 5.11 -17.13
N ALA A 21 -21.66 6.12 -16.25
CA ALA A 21 -22.63 7.21 -16.32
C ALA A 21 -22.50 8.01 -17.63
N VAL A 22 -21.27 8.37 -18.02
CA VAL A 22 -21.00 9.05 -19.30
C VAL A 22 -21.44 8.19 -20.48
N LEU A 23 -21.14 6.89 -20.48
CA LEU A 23 -21.56 5.98 -21.55
C LEU A 23 -23.08 5.84 -21.64
N LEU A 24 -23.78 5.75 -20.51
CA LEU A 24 -25.24 5.70 -20.48
C LEU A 24 -25.88 7.02 -20.96
N LEU A 25 -25.24 8.16 -20.73
CA LEU A 25 -25.69 9.46 -21.27
C LEU A 25 -25.44 9.59 -22.78
N LEU A 26 -24.29 9.10 -23.26
CA LEU A 26 -23.93 9.12 -24.69
C LEU A 26 -24.62 8.02 -25.50
N PHE A 27 -25.30 7.10 -24.83
CA PHE A 27 -25.95 5.94 -25.43
C PHE A 27 -26.87 6.25 -26.62
N PRO A 28 -27.72 7.31 -26.60
CA PRO A 28 -28.56 7.67 -27.74
C PRO A 28 -27.77 8.01 -29.01
N LEU A 29 -26.59 8.62 -28.84
CA LEU A 29 -25.70 9.00 -29.94
C LEU A 29 -24.89 7.79 -30.42
N ILE A 30 -24.41 6.97 -29.48
CA ILE A 30 -23.65 5.75 -29.79
C ILE A 30 -24.50 4.76 -30.59
N HIS A 31 -25.78 4.61 -30.22
CA HIS A 31 -26.73 3.72 -30.88
C HIS A 31 -26.96 4.04 -32.35
N LYS A 32 -26.89 5.33 -32.70
CA LYS A 32 -27.10 5.84 -34.05
C LYS A 32 -25.88 5.61 -34.95
N ASN A 33 -24.68 5.69 -34.38
CA ASN A 33 -23.45 5.82 -35.17
C ASN A 33 -22.57 4.56 -35.18
N TYR A 34 -22.73 3.64 -34.22
CA TYR A 34 -21.83 2.49 -34.02
C TYR A 34 -22.55 1.13 -34.03
N THR A 35 -21.84 0.09 -34.50
CA THR A 35 -22.38 -1.27 -34.55
C THR A 35 -22.58 -1.86 -33.15
N THR A 36 -23.62 -2.68 -32.99
CA THR A 36 -23.97 -3.41 -31.75
C THR A 36 -22.85 -4.29 -31.20
N LYS A 37 -22.01 -4.88 -32.06
CA LYS A 37 -20.84 -5.69 -31.66
C LYS A 37 -19.82 -4.93 -30.80
N TRP A 38 -19.58 -3.65 -31.09
CA TRP A 38 -18.61 -2.86 -30.32
C TRP A 38 -19.12 -2.49 -28.93
N ARG A 39 -20.43 -2.23 -28.81
CA ARG A 39 -21.07 -1.97 -27.52
C ARG A 39 -20.96 -3.16 -26.57
N TYR A 40 -21.15 -4.38 -27.11
CA TYR A 40 -20.91 -5.63 -26.39
C TYR A 40 -19.49 -5.71 -25.81
N PHE A 41 -18.46 -5.39 -26.58
CA PHE A 41 -17.07 -5.38 -26.09
C PHE A 41 -16.78 -4.28 -25.06
N VAL A 42 -17.38 -3.09 -25.20
CA VAL A 42 -17.21 -2.01 -24.22
C VAL A 42 -17.69 -2.44 -22.83
N TRP A 43 -18.88 -3.02 -22.76
CA TRP A 43 -19.42 -3.54 -21.52
C TRP A 43 -18.60 -4.71 -20.97
N LEU A 44 -18.08 -5.60 -21.84
CA LEU A 44 -17.17 -6.67 -21.43
C LEU A 44 -15.92 -6.13 -20.72
N ILE A 45 -15.27 -5.12 -21.30
CA ILE A 45 -14.06 -4.51 -20.74
C ILE A 45 -14.36 -3.86 -19.38
N LEU A 46 -15.48 -3.16 -19.26
CA LEU A 46 -15.90 -2.55 -18.00
C LEU A 46 -16.18 -3.60 -16.91
N ALA A 47 -16.85 -4.70 -17.26
CA ALA A 47 -17.09 -5.80 -16.33
C ALA A 47 -15.78 -6.47 -15.86
N VAL A 48 -14.82 -6.67 -16.76
CA VAL A 48 -13.47 -7.17 -16.40
C VAL A 48 -12.74 -6.18 -15.50
N ARG A 49 -12.80 -4.87 -15.80
CA ARG A 49 -12.17 -3.82 -14.97
C ARG A 49 -12.74 -3.79 -13.55
N LEU A 50 -14.05 -3.95 -13.39
CA LEU A 50 -14.70 -4.02 -12.08
C LEU A 50 -14.25 -5.25 -11.28
N LEU A 51 -13.95 -6.37 -11.95
CA LEU A 51 -13.53 -7.61 -11.30
C LEU A 51 -12.03 -7.69 -11.00
N ILE A 52 -11.20 -6.87 -11.67
CA ILE A 52 -9.76 -6.83 -11.48
C ILE A 52 -9.39 -5.51 -10.79
N PRO A 53 -9.20 -5.51 -9.45
CA PRO A 53 -8.81 -4.33 -8.69
C PRO A 53 -7.31 -4.08 -8.81
N PHE A 54 -6.79 -3.98 -10.04
CA PHE A 54 -5.41 -3.57 -10.32
C PHE A 54 -5.44 -2.21 -11.01
N SER A 55 -4.83 -1.20 -10.39
CA SER A 55 -4.76 0.16 -10.93
C SER A 55 -3.31 0.47 -11.24
N PRO A 56 -2.91 0.65 -12.52
CA PRO A 56 -1.57 1.12 -12.84
C PRO A 56 -1.41 2.56 -12.36
N SER A 57 -0.47 2.79 -11.45
CA SER A 57 -0.20 4.09 -10.85
C SER A 57 0.53 4.99 -11.85
N PHE A 58 0.00 6.20 -12.11
CA PHE A 58 0.78 7.27 -12.72
C PHE A 58 1.23 8.29 -11.66
N PRO A 59 2.32 9.04 -11.89
CA PRO A 59 2.94 9.90 -10.88
C PRO A 59 2.06 11.05 -10.35
N GLN A 60 1.04 11.49 -11.11
CA GLN A 60 0.22 12.64 -10.74
C GLN A 60 -1.26 12.40 -11.06
N ALA A 61 -2.04 12.18 -10.00
CA ALA A 61 -3.48 12.01 -10.06
C ALA A 61 -4.20 13.31 -9.64
N PRO A 62 -5.14 13.84 -10.44
CA PRO A 62 -5.85 15.08 -10.12
C PRO A 62 -6.86 15.01 -8.96
N ILE A 63 -7.29 13.82 -8.52
CA ILE A 63 -8.38 13.66 -7.52
C ILE A 63 -7.94 12.73 -6.39
N GLU A 64 -7.80 13.30 -5.19
CA GLU A 64 -7.49 12.58 -3.94
C GLU A 64 -8.77 12.39 -3.11
N ILE A 65 -9.08 11.15 -2.70
CA ILE A 65 -10.24 10.83 -1.86
C ILE A 65 -9.73 10.51 -0.46
N THR A 66 -10.04 11.37 0.52
CA THR A 66 -9.71 11.17 1.94
C THR A 66 -10.81 10.36 2.63
N PRO A 67 -10.54 9.15 3.14
CA PRO A 67 -11.55 8.39 3.87
C PRO A 67 -11.80 8.99 5.27
N VAL A 68 -13.05 9.34 5.56
CA VAL A 68 -13.51 9.72 6.90
C VAL A 68 -13.67 8.45 7.74
N SER A 69 -12.73 8.21 8.66
CA SER A 69 -12.79 7.05 9.57
C SER A 69 -13.44 7.47 10.90
N GLN A 70 -14.74 7.18 11.07
CA GLN A 70 -15.41 7.27 12.37
C GLN A 70 -15.30 5.92 13.10
N ASN A 71 -14.67 5.91 14.28
CA ASN A 71 -14.61 4.72 15.13
C ASN A 71 -15.87 4.66 16.00
N ILE A 72 -16.72 3.66 15.80
CA ILE A 72 -17.86 3.35 16.67
C ILE A 72 -17.47 2.16 17.54
N GLU A 73 -17.48 2.34 18.86
CA GLU A 73 -17.03 1.35 19.85
C GLU A 73 -18.20 0.42 20.26
N PHE A 74 -18.10 -0.88 19.98
CA PHE A 74 -19.08 -1.89 20.39
C PHE A 74 -18.47 -2.85 21.42
N LYS A 75 -18.97 -2.83 22.67
CA LYS A 75 -18.60 -3.80 23.71
C LYS A 75 -19.40 -5.09 23.53
N VAL A 76 -18.75 -6.16 23.08
CA VAL A 76 -19.37 -7.51 23.01
C VAL A 76 -19.01 -8.30 24.27
N PRO A 77 -19.99 -8.76 25.08
CA PRO A 77 -19.70 -9.58 26.25
C PRO A 77 -19.45 -11.03 25.83
N VAL A 78 -18.30 -11.60 26.21
CA VAL A 78 -18.02 -13.04 26.07
C VAL A 78 -18.47 -13.73 27.36
N GLN A 79 -19.48 -14.60 27.27
CA GLN A 79 -19.89 -15.48 28.39
C GLN A 79 -18.84 -16.59 28.58
N LYS A 80 -18.24 -16.67 29.76
CA LYS A 80 -17.43 -17.82 30.18
C LYS A 80 -18.34 -18.98 30.57
N SER A 81 -18.22 -20.10 29.87
CA SER A 81 -18.74 -21.39 30.32
C SER A 81 -17.93 -21.85 31.53
N ALA A 82 -18.59 -22.01 32.67
CA ALA A 82 -18.01 -22.62 33.85
C ALA A 82 -18.07 -24.14 33.69
N ASP A 83 -16.93 -24.81 33.78
CA ASP A 83 -16.91 -26.20 34.18
C ASP A 83 -15.70 -26.49 35.08
N SER A 84 -15.94 -27.43 35.98
CA SER A 84 -15.37 -27.52 37.33
C SER A 84 -14.14 -28.44 37.39
N ALA A 85 -13.16 -28.12 38.23
CA ALA A 85 -12.21 -29.09 38.78
C ALA A 85 -11.62 -28.60 40.13
N PRO A 86 -11.26 -29.53 41.04
CA PRO A 86 -11.46 -29.35 42.48
C PRO A 86 -10.27 -28.78 43.24
N GLN A 87 -10.58 -28.05 44.31
CA GLN A 87 -9.62 -27.58 45.31
C GLN A 87 -9.03 -28.74 46.11
N VAL A 88 -7.71 -28.73 46.26
CA VAL A 88 -7.01 -29.44 47.34
C VAL A 88 -6.41 -28.38 48.26
N SER A 89 -6.88 -28.42 49.51
CA SER A 89 -6.39 -27.62 50.63
C SER A 89 -4.97 -28.04 51.04
N GLN A 90 -4.11 -27.08 51.29
CA GLN A 90 -3.03 -27.23 52.25
C GLN A 90 -3.08 -26.09 53.28
N LYS A 91 -3.10 -26.53 54.53
CA LYS A 91 -3.05 -25.75 55.77
C LYS A 91 -1.60 -25.55 56.22
N ASP A 92 -1.43 -24.46 56.96
CA ASP A 92 -0.43 -24.18 58.01
C ASP A 92 1.04 -24.05 57.58
N VAL A 93 1.64 -22.86 57.79
CA VAL A 93 2.53 -22.53 58.93
C VAL A 93 2.71 -20.99 58.97
N GLN A 94 2.73 -20.46 60.18
CA GLN A 94 2.82 -19.04 60.54
C GLN A 94 4.22 -18.77 61.12
N GLN A 95 4.99 -17.80 60.59
CA GLN A 95 5.74 -16.79 61.39
C GLN A 95 6.56 -15.78 60.55
N ASP A 96 6.31 -14.52 60.91
CA ASP A 96 7.17 -13.31 60.96
C ASP A 96 7.62 -12.51 59.72
N GLU A 97 7.51 -11.18 59.94
CA GLU A 97 8.01 -9.98 59.22
C GLU A 97 7.12 -9.28 58.15
N LYS A 98 6.83 -7.99 58.42
CA LYS A 98 6.20 -6.97 57.55
C LYS A 98 7.17 -6.55 56.41
N PRO A 99 6.76 -5.77 55.38
CA PRO A 99 5.43 -5.47 54.83
C PRO A 99 5.36 -5.70 53.30
N LEU A 100 4.20 -6.04 52.73
CA LEU A 100 4.01 -5.92 51.26
C LEU A 100 2.59 -5.48 50.94
N ALA A 101 2.48 -4.29 50.34
CA ALA A 101 1.25 -3.80 49.74
C ALA A 101 0.85 -4.77 48.62
N ALA A 102 -0.35 -5.33 48.74
CA ALA A 102 -0.90 -6.26 47.78
C ALA A 102 -1.07 -5.59 46.41
N SER A 103 -0.27 -6.02 45.44
CA SER A 103 -0.53 -5.84 44.01
C SER A 103 -1.80 -6.59 43.65
N SER A 104 -2.87 -5.84 43.41
CA SER A 104 -4.07 -6.36 42.76
C SER A 104 -3.74 -6.54 41.27
N GLU A 105 -3.32 -7.75 40.88
CA GLU A 105 -3.29 -8.15 39.47
C GLU A 105 -4.72 -8.11 38.93
N SER A 106 -5.06 -7.01 38.26
CA SER A 106 -6.27 -6.90 37.47
C SER A 106 -6.03 -7.68 36.18
N SER A 107 -6.51 -8.93 36.17
CA SER A 107 -6.60 -9.75 34.97
C SER A 107 -7.35 -8.98 33.88
N SER A 108 -6.63 -8.47 32.89
CA SER A 108 -7.18 -7.76 31.75
C SER A 108 -7.96 -8.73 30.88
N SER A 109 -9.27 -8.50 30.80
CA SER A 109 -10.09 -9.10 29.75
C SER A 109 -9.66 -8.51 28.42
N ALA A 110 -9.15 -9.34 27.51
CA ALA A 110 -8.85 -8.94 26.15
C ALA A 110 -10.14 -8.48 25.45
N SER A 111 -10.37 -7.16 25.40
CA SER A 111 -11.43 -6.55 24.60
C SER A 111 -10.93 -6.45 23.16
N ARG A 112 -11.56 -7.20 22.26
CA ARG A 112 -11.28 -7.09 20.82
C ARG A 112 -12.03 -5.86 20.29
N THR A 113 -11.31 -4.79 19.97
CA THR A 113 -11.87 -3.63 19.28
C THR A 113 -12.03 -3.96 17.78
N VAL A 114 -13.26 -3.88 17.27
CA VAL A 114 -13.54 -4.10 15.84
C VAL A 114 -13.70 -2.72 15.19
N THR A 115 -12.91 -2.44 14.16
CA THR A 115 -12.98 -1.15 13.45
C THR A 115 -14.17 -1.10 12.49
N LEU A 116 -14.70 0.10 12.18
CA LEU A 116 -15.80 0.25 11.21
C LEU A 116 -15.42 -0.33 9.83
N ASN A 117 -14.17 -0.13 9.40
CA ASN A 117 -13.67 -0.71 8.15
C ASN A 117 -13.64 -2.24 8.16
N GLU A 118 -13.39 -2.87 9.31
CA GLU A 118 -13.53 -4.32 9.46
C GLU A 118 -14.97 -4.76 9.28
N ILE A 119 -15.90 -4.11 9.98
CA ILE A 119 -17.33 -4.39 9.87
C ILE A 119 -17.79 -4.20 8.41
N LEU A 120 -17.43 -3.09 7.77
CA LEU A 120 -17.79 -2.80 6.38
C LEU A 120 -17.19 -3.83 5.42
N SER A 121 -15.93 -4.24 5.62
CA SER A 121 -15.30 -5.26 4.78
C SER A 121 -15.95 -6.65 4.97
N MET A 122 -16.36 -7.00 6.19
CA MET A 122 -17.09 -8.24 6.48
C MET A 122 -18.50 -8.19 5.89
N VAL A 123 -19.22 -7.09 6.05
CA VAL A 123 -20.54 -6.84 5.43
C VAL A 123 -20.43 -6.91 3.92
N TRP A 124 -19.34 -6.39 3.33
CA TRP A 124 -19.10 -6.44 1.90
C TRP A 124 -18.92 -7.88 1.39
N VAL A 125 -18.04 -8.67 2.02
CA VAL A 125 -17.84 -10.09 1.67
C VAL A 125 -19.12 -10.90 1.88
N LEU A 126 -19.83 -10.67 2.99
CA LEU A 126 -21.11 -11.31 3.27
C LEU A 126 -22.15 -10.93 2.21
N GLY A 127 -22.18 -9.66 1.80
CA GLY A 127 -23.03 -9.16 0.71
C GLY A 127 -22.75 -9.87 -0.62
N ILE A 128 -21.48 -10.05 -0.99
CA ILE A 128 -21.08 -10.83 -2.18
C ILE A 128 -21.63 -12.26 -2.08
N ALA A 129 -21.41 -12.91 -0.93
CA ALA A 129 -21.82 -14.30 -0.71
C ALA A 129 -23.34 -14.45 -0.80
N LEU A 130 -24.11 -13.59 -0.13
CA LEU A 130 -25.57 -13.60 -0.15
C LEU A 130 -26.13 -13.28 -1.55
N PHE A 131 -25.55 -12.30 -2.23
CA PHE A 131 -25.96 -11.92 -3.59
C PHE A 131 -25.73 -13.07 -4.58
N MET A 132 -24.55 -13.70 -4.54
CA MET A 132 -24.26 -14.86 -5.38
C MET A 132 -25.18 -16.03 -5.04
N LEU A 133 -25.39 -16.31 -3.75
CA LEU A 133 -26.28 -17.38 -3.30
C LEU A 133 -27.72 -17.16 -3.78
N TYR A 134 -28.25 -15.94 -3.69
CA TYR A 134 -29.57 -15.58 -4.21
C TYR A 134 -29.71 -15.90 -5.71
N HIS A 135 -28.73 -15.49 -6.53
CA HIS A 135 -28.77 -15.72 -7.97
C HIS A 135 -28.58 -17.20 -8.33
N PHE A 136 -27.70 -17.92 -7.63
CA PHE A 136 -27.51 -19.36 -7.86
C PHE A 136 -28.71 -20.18 -7.42
N ILE A 137 -29.26 -19.95 -6.22
CA ILE A 137 -30.47 -20.63 -5.75
C ILE A 137 -31.62 -20.37 -6.71
N GLY A 138 -31.84 -19.11 -7.12
CA GLY A 138 -32.84 -18.74 -8.11
C GLY A 138 -32.67 -19.52 -9.42
N TYR A 139 -31.44 -19.58 -9.94
CA TYR A 139 -31.10 -20.35 -11.13
C TYR A 139 -31.31 -21.86 -10.96
N PHE A 140 -30.92 -22.45 -9.82
CA PHE A 140 -31.09 -23.89 -9.58
C PHE A 140 -32.56 -24.28 -9.43
N ILE A 141 -33.35 -23.47 -8.71
CA ILE A 141 -34.80 -23.66 -8.58
C ILE A 141 -35.47 -23.54 -9.95
N PHE A 142 -35.13 -22.50 -10.71
CA PHE A 142 -35.61 -22.29 -12.07
C PHE A 142 -35.28 -23.47 -12.98
N LYS A 143 -34.00 -23.87 -13.02
CA LYS A 143 -33.50 -24.98 -13.85
C LYS A 143 -34.15 -26.30 -13.48
N LYS A 144 -34.24 -26.62 -12.18
CA LYS A 144 -34.92 -27.84 -11.69
C LYS A 144 -36.39 -27.81 -12.07
N SER A 145 -37.04 -26.66 -11.91
CA SER A 145 -38.45 -26.52 -12.26
C SER A 145 -38.69 -26.67 -13.76
N ILE A 146 -37.89 -26.06 -14.62
CA ILE A 146 -38.08 -26.16 -16.07
C ILE A 146 -37.77 -27.58 -16.55
N LEU A 147 -36.65 -28.16 -16.11
CA LEU A 147 -36.27 -29.51 -16.50
C LEU A 147 -37.31 -30.56 -16.10
N ARG A 148 -37.99 -30.38 -14.96
CA ARG A 148 -39.09 -31.26 -14.53
C ARG A 148 -40.27 -31.27 -15.52
N PHE A 149 -40.54 -30.14 -16.17
CA PHE A 149 -41.61 -29.99 -17.18
C PHE A 149 -41.04 -29.96 -18.60
N SER A 150 -39.83 -30.48 -18.81
CA SER A 150 -39.18 -30.54 -20.12
C SER A 150 -39.18 -31.97 -20.65
N LYS A 151 -39.37 -32.14 -21.95
CA LYS A 151 -39.23 -33.41 -22.66
C LYS A 151 -38.24 -33.25 -23.80
N PRO A 152 -37.45 -34.29 -24.15
CA PRO A 152 -36.65 -34.28 -25.36
C PRO A 152 -37.58 -34.15 -26.59
N ILE A 153 -37.10 -33.49 -27.64
CA ILE A 153 -37.85 -33.40 -28.90
C ILE A 153 -37.71 -34.74 -29.62
N GLU A 154 -38.84 -35.43 -29.79
CA GLU A 154 -38.93 -36.72 -30.49
C GLU A 154 -39.39 -36.57 -31.95
N ASP A 155 -39.89 -35.39 -32.33
CA ASP A 155 -40.27 -35.09 -33.70
C ASP A 155 -39.05 -35.13 -34.65
N LYS A 156 -39.08 -36.07 -35.59
CA LYS A 156 -37.99 -36.32 -36.55
C LYS A 156 -37.77 -35.13 -37.48
N HIS A 157 -38.82 -34.37 -37.81
CA HIS A 157 -38.74 -33.21 -38.69
C HIS A 157 -37.98 -32.06 -38.03
N THR A 158 -38.38 -31.69 -36.81
CA THR A 158 -37.69 -30.67 -36.00
C THR A 158 -36.22 -31.04 -35.72
N VAL A 159 -35.93 -32.31 -35.45
CA VAL A 159 -34.54 -32.78 -35.24
C VAL A 159 -33.72 -32.68 -36.53
N ALA A 160 -34.30 -32.99 -37.70
CA ALA A 160 -33.62 -32.85 -38.98
C ALA A 160 -33.32 -31.37 -39.30
N LEU A 161 -34.30 -30.48 -39.10
CA LEU A 161 -34.15 -29.04 -39.27
C LEU A 161 -33.06 -28.47 -38.33
N TRP A 162 -33.04 -28.92 -37.08
CA TRP A 162 -32.01 -28.57 -36.11
C TRP A 162 -30.60 -28.95 -36.56
N LEU A 163 -30.42 -30.17 -37.09
CA LEU A 163 -29.13 -30.64 -37.59
C LEU A 163 -28.69 -29.88 -38.84
N GLU A 164 -29.62 -29.52 -39.73
CA GLU A 164 -29.35 -28.69 -40.90
C GLU A 164 -28.83 -27.31 -40.48
N ILE A 165 -29.53 -26.61 -39.59
CA ILE A 165 -29.14 -25.27 -39.11
C ILE A 165 -27.82 -25.33 -38.36
N LYS A 166 -27.60 -26.35 -37.53
CA LYS A 166 -26.35 -26.55 -36.80
C LYS A 166 -25.17 -26.74 -37.75
N LYS A 167 -25.37 -27.46 -38.87
CA LYS A 167 -24.37 -27.63 -39.94
C LYS A 167 -24.14 -26.32 -40.70
N GLU A 168 -25.19 -25.58 -41.03
CA GLU A 168 -25.13 -24.27 -41.68
C GLU A 168 -24.30 -23.27 -40.85
N MET A 169 -24.55 -23.22 -39.54
CA MET A 169 -23.87 -22.34 -38.59
C MET A 169 -22.48 -22.84 -38.15
N LYS A 170 -22.01 -23.97 -38.68
CA LYS A 170 -20.71 -24.61 -38.37
C LYS A 170 -20.51 -24.91 -36.88
N ILE A 171 -21.57 -25.35 -36.18
CA ILE A 171 -21.51 -25.66 -34.75
C ILE A 171 -21.31 -27.16 -34.57
N CYS A 172 -20.15 -27.58 -34.05
CA CYS A 172 -19.84 -29.02 -33.88
C CYS A 172 -20.30 -29.59 -32.52
N HIS A 173 -20.59 -28.75 -31.54
CA HIS A 173 -20.88 -29.17 -30.16
C HIS A 173 -22.27 -29.83 -30.00
N ASN A 174 -22.38 -30.81 -29.10
CA ASN A 174 -23.66 -31.44 -28.80
C ASN A 174 -24.48 -30.58 -27.81
N ILE A 175 -25.44 -29.81 -28.35
CA ILE A 175 -26.37 -28.99 -27.56
C ILE A 175 -27.67 -29.79 -27.46
N ARG A 176 -28.15 -29.99 -26.22
CA ARG A 176 -29.42 -30.69 -26.00
C ARG A 176 -30.57 -29.73 -26.29
N MET A 177 -31.59 -30.24 -26.96
CA MET A 177 -32.81 -29.51 -27.28
C MET A 177 -33.98 -30.16 -26.56
N MET A 178 -34.78 -29.36 -25.85
CA MET A 178 -35.94 -29.83 -25.09
C MET A 178 -37.13 -28.88 -25.27
N VAL A 179 -38.34 -29.41 -25.26
CA VAL A 179 -39.58 -28.63 -25.22
C VAL A 179 -40.08 -28.59 -23.78
N SER A 180 -40.49 -27.41 -23.31
CA SER A 180 -41.03 -27.23 -21.97
C SER A 180 -42.34 -26.44 -21.97
N LYS A 181 -43.36 -27.00 -21.32
CA LYS A 181 -44.65 -26.34 -21.08
C LYS A 181 -44.55 -25.10 -20.19
N LYS A 182 -43.45 -24.98 -19.43
CA LYS A 182 -43.22 -23.86 -18.50
C LYS A 182 -42.37 -22.75 -19.13
N ALA A 183 -41.70 -23.01 -20.25
CA ALA A 183 -40.97 -21.99 -21.00
C ALA A 183 -41.96 -21.15 -21.80
N GLN A 184 -41.99 -19.84 -21.55
CA GLN A 184 -42.89 -18.90 -22.24
C GLN A 184 -42.23 -18.25 -23.47
N SER A 185 -40.92 -18.44 -23.63
CA SER A 185 -40.18 -18.04 -24.82
C SER A 185 -38.99 -18.99 -25.05
N PRO A 186 -38.51 -19.10 -26.30
CA PRO A 186 -37.27 -19.81 -26.60
C PRO A 186 -36.11 -19.25 -25.77
N MET A 187 -35.27 -20.15 -25.24
CA MET A 187 -34.12 -19.74 -24.44
C MET A 187 -33.00 -20.77 -24.44
N THR A 188 -31.78 -20.26 -24.26
CA THR A 188 -30.57 -21.06 -24.07
C THR A 188 -30.09 -20.90 -22.63
N THR A 189 -29.77 -22.02 -21.98
CA THR A 189 -29.27 -22.04 -20.59
C THR A 189 -28.24 -23.14 -20.35
N GLY A 190 -27.44 -23.01 -19.29
CA GLY A 190 -26.41 -23.98 -18.89
C GLY A 190 -24.99 -23.60 -19.33
N PHE A 191 -24.05 -23.63 -18.37
CA PHE A 191 -22.64 -23.26 -18.58
C PHE A 191 -21.81 -24.33 -19.29
N PHE A 192 -21.80 -25.55 -18.75
CA PHE A 192 -20.95 -26.66 -19.24
C PHE A 192 -21.72 -27.66 -20.10
N LYS A 193 -23.04 -27.72 -19.95
CA LYS A 193 -23.94 -28.58 -20.73
C LYS A 193 -25.06 -27.70 -21.31
N PRO A 194 -24.83 -27.05 -22.46
CA PRO A 194 -25.79 -26.12 -23.03
C PRO A 194 -27.09 -26.85 -23.36
N LEU A 195 -28.19 -26.20 -23.02
CA LEU A 195 -29.55 -26.66 -23.20
C LEU A 195 -30.35 -25.56 -23.89
N LEU A 196 -30.88 -25.87 -25.06
CA LEU A 196 -31.86 -25.04 -25.76
C LEU A 196 -33.25 -25.52 -25.39
N LEU A 197 -34.07 -24.60 -24.90
CA LEU A 197 -35.45 -24.83 -24.46
C LEU A 197 -36.40 -24.11 -25.41
N LEU A 198 -37.37 -24.85 -25.95
CA LEU A 198 -38.46 -24.31 -26.72
C LEU A 198 -39.76 -24.36 -25.91
N PRO A 199 -40.64 -23.34 -26.02
CA PRO A 199 -42.02 -23.44 -25.57
C PRO A 199 -42.77 -24.58 -26.28
N ASP A 200 -43.76 -25.14 -25.62
CA ASP A 200 -44.69 -26.12 -26.20
C ASP A 200 -45.72 -25.37 -27.08
N LEU A 201 -45.26 -24.87 -28.22
CA LEU A 201 -46.02 -24.10 -29.21
C LEU A 201 -45.73 -24.65 -30.61
N ASP A 202 -46.75 -24.65 -31.46
CA ASP A 202 -46.61 -25.02 -32.87
C ASP A 202 -46.03 -23.84 -33.65
N TYR A 203 -44.79 -23.99 -34.10
CA TYR A 203 -44.10 -23.02 -34.95
C TYR A 203 -44.19 -23.46 -36.42
N SER A 204 -44.35 -22.51 -37.34
CA SER A 204 -44.10 -22.81 -38.75
C SER A 204 -42.61 -23.14 -38.95
N ASP A 205 -42.27 -23.97 -39.95
CA ASP A 205 -40.87 -24.32 -40.25
C ASP A 205 -40.00 -23.08 -40.46
N ALA A 206 -40.58 -22.04 -41.06
CA ALA A 206 -39.89 -20.78 -41.32
C ALA A 206 -39.62 -19.99 -40.03
N ASP A 207 -40.61 -19.91 -39.12
CA ASP A 207 -40.46 -19.28 -37.80
C ASP A 207 -39.48 -20.04 -36.91
N LEU A 208 -39.58 -21.37 -36.90
CA LEU A 208 -38.72 -22.24 -36.11
C LEU A 208 -37.26 -22.12 -36.55
N LYS A 209 -37.00 -22.06 -37.87
CA LYS A 209 -35.64 -21.86 -38.40
C LYS A 209 -35.03 -20.54 -37.93
N VAL A 210 -35.82 -19.48 -37.91
CA VAL A 210 -35.39 -18.15 -37.45
C VAL A 210 -35.12 -18.14 -35.94
N ILE A 211 -36.00 -18.72 -35.13
CA ILE A 211 -35.85 -18.84 -33.67
C ILE A 211 -34.60 -19.65 -33.31
N LEU A 212 -34.40 -20.80 -33.96
CA LEU A 212 -33.24 -21.66 -33.69
C LEU A 212 -31.92 -20.99 -34.08
N LYS A 213 -31.90 -20.25 -35.20
CA LYS A 213 -30.72 -19.46 -35.58
C LYS A 213 -30.40 -18.38 -34.55
N HIS A 214 -31.41 -17.67 -34.04
CA HIS A 214 -31.25 -16.66 -32.99
C HIS A 214 -30.64 -17.26 -31.70
N GLU A 215 -31.20 -18.37 -31.21
CA GLU A 215 -30.69 -19.04 -30.01
C GLU A 215 -29.28 -19.64 -30.20
N LEU A 216 -28.96 -20.15 -31.39
CA LEU A 216 -27.62 -20.61 -31.72
C LEU A 216 -26.59 -19.46 -31.78
N ILE A 217 -27.02 -18.25 -32.16
CA ILE A 217 -26.16 -17.06 -32.09
C ILE A 217 -25.81 -16.77 -30.62
N HIS A 218 -26.77 -16.81 -29.70
CA HIS A 218 -26.50 -16.66 -28.26
C HIS A 218 -25.48 -17.69 -27.74
N TYR A 219 -25.62 -18.94 -28.17
CA TYR A 219 -24.66 -19.99 -27.83
C TYR A 219 -23.26 -19.69 -28.38
N ARG A 220 -23.16 -19.35 -29.67
CA ARG A 220 -21.88 -19.06 -30.35
C ARG A 220 -21.16 -17.85 -29.74
N SER A 221 -21.91 -16.82 -29.35
CA SER A 221 -21.40 -15.60 -28.70
C SER A 221 -21.03 -15.80 -27.22
N ARG A 222 -21.36 -16.96 -26.63
CA ARG A 222 -21.14 -17.31 -25.21
C ARG A 222 -21.86 -16.37 -24.25
N ASP A 223 -23.07 -15.93 -24.59
CA ASP A 223 -23.80 -14.90 -23.83
C ASP A 223 -24.13 -15.33 -22.40
N ILE A 224 -24.23 -16.63 -22.12
CA ILE A 224 -24.41 -17.17 -20.76
C ILE A 224 -23.18 -16.87 -19.88
N TRP A 225 -21.96 -17.01 -20.42
CA TRP A 225 -20.72 -16.67 -19.71
C TRP A 225 -20.59 -15.16 -19.52
N TYR A 226 -20.99 -14.40 -20.52
CA TYR A 226 -21.05 -12.94 -20.43
C TYR A 226 -22.00 -12.48 -19.32
N LYS A 227 -23.22 -13.04 -19.27
CA LYS A 227 -24.19 -12.77 -18.21
C LYS A 227 -23.66 -13.17 -16.83
N LEU A 228 -22.88 -14.26 -16.74
CA LEU A 228 -22.19 -14.62 -15.51
C LEU A 228 -21.18 -13.57 -15.07
N LEU A 229 -20.35 -13.09 -15.99
CA LEU A 229 -19.40 -12.02 -15.70
C LEU A 229 -20.10 -10.76 -15.17
N MET A 230 -21.23 -10.37 -15.77
CA MET A 230 -22.02 -9.23 -15.33
C MET A 230 -22.62 -9.43 -13.92
N VAL A 231 -23.12 -10.64 -13.62
CA VAL A 231 -23.62 -10.98 -12.28
C VAL A 231 -22.49 -10.96 -11.26
N CYS A 232 -21.29 -11.46 -11.60
CA CYS A 232 -20.12 -11.37 -10.73
C CYS A 232 -19.71 -9.91 -10.47
N ALA A 233 -19.66 -9.07 -11.50
CA ALA A 233 -19.35 -7.65 -11.35
C ALA A 233 -20.39 -6.93 -10.47
N ASN A 234 -21.69 -7.21 -10.69
CA ASN A 234 -22.75 -6.73 -9.79
C ASN A 234 -22.59 -7.26 -8.36
N ALA A 235 -22.17 -8.51 -8.17
CA ALA A 235 -22.00 -9.09 -6.84
C ALA A 235 -20.90 -8.36 -6.06
N VAL A 236 -19.73 -8.13 -6.69
CA VAL A 236 -18.60 -7.40 -6.09
C VAL A 236 -18.99 -5.96 -5.76
N HIS A 237 -19.80 -5.34 -6.62
CA HIS A 237 -20.24 -3.95 -6.51
C HIS A 237 -21.74 -3.84 -6.16
N TRP A 238 -22.25 -4.72 -5.31
CA TRP A 238 -23.70 -4.85 -5.06
C TRP A 238 -24.34 -3.57 -4.51
N PHE A 239 -23.53 -2.69 -3.90
CA PHE A 239 -23.95 -1.38 -3.38
C PHE A 239 -24.05 -0.30 -4.47
N ASN A 240 -23.54 -0.55 -5.68
CA ASN A 240 -23.41 0.46 -6.72
C ASN A 240 -24.55 0.40 -7.76
N PRO A 241 -25.50 1.36 -7.77
CA PRO A 241 -26.65 1.36 -8.68
C PRO A 241 -26.26 1.45 -10.16
N LEU A 242 -25.13 2.06 -10.50
CA LEU A 242 -24.70 2.23 -11.89
C LEU A 242 -24.26 0.90 -12.52
N VAL A 243 -23.74 -0.04 -11.74
CA VAL A 243 -23.38 -1.38 -12.25
C VAL A 243 -24.64 -2.20 -12.59
N TYR A 244 -25.75 -1.99 -11.85
CA TYR A 244 -27.05 -2.58 -12.22
C TYR A 244 -27.62 -1.98 -13.51
N LEU A 245 -27.49 -0.67 -13.70
CA LEU A 245 -27.89 -0.02 -14.96
C LEU A 245 -27.02 -0.50 -16.13
N MET A 246 -25.71 -0.64 -15.92
CA MET A 246 -24.78 -1.25 -16.87
C MET A 246 -25.23 -2.65 -17.25
N THR A 247 -25.55 -3.51 -16.28
CA THR A 247 -26.00 -4.88 -16.53
C THR A 247 -27.32 -4.91 -17.31
N THR A 248 -28.22 -3.98 -17.03
CA THR A 248 -29.50 -3.85 -17.76
C THR A 248 -29.27 -3.39 -19.20
N ALA A 249 -28.36 -2.42 -19.41
CA ALA A 249 -27.99 -1.94 -20.73
C ALA A 249 -27.24 -3.00 -21.53
N SER A 250 -26.32 -3.74 -20.91
CA SER A 250 -25.56 -4.81 -21.56
C SER A 250 -26.47 -5.96 -22.00
N ASN A 251 -27.47 -6.33 -21.18
CA ASN A 251 -28.48 -7.31 -21.57
C ASN A 251 -29.30 -6.88 -22.80
N ARG A 252 -29.58 -5.57 -22.97
CA ARG A 252 -30.24 -5.06 -24.18
C ARG A 252 -29.33 -5.17 -25.40
N ASP A 253 -28.05 -4.87 -25.22
CA ASP A 253 -27.06 -4.86 -26.29
C ASP A 253 -26.75 -6.28 -26.80
N ILE A 254 -26.83 -7.28 -25.92
CA ILE A 254 -26.75 -8.70 -26.30
C ILE A 254 -27.84 -9.05 -27.32
N GLU A 255 -29.10 -8.71 -27.02
CA GLU A 255 -30.22 -9.00 -27.92
C GLU A 255 -30.05 -8.26 -29.25
N MET A 256 -29.69 -6.97 -29.21
CA MET A 256 -29.46 -6.20 -30.44
C MET A 256 -28.29 -6.73 -31.28
N ALA A 257 -27.23 -7.25 -30.64
CA ALA A 257 -26.10 -7.86 -31.33
C ALA A 257 -26.50 -9.18 -32.00
N CYS A 258 -27.33 -9.99 -31.34
CA CYS A 258 -27.88 -11.21 -31.91
C CYS A 258 -28.80 -10.91 -33.10
N ASP A 259 -29.72 -9.95 -32.95
CA ASP A 259 -30.59 -9.47 -34.02
C ASP A 259 -29.75 -8.99 -35.23
N SER A 260 -28.70 -8.21 -34.97
CA SER A 260 -27.83 -7.64 -36.02
C SER A 260 -27.02 -8.72 -36.76
N GLU A 261 -26.59 -9.77 -36.05
CA GLU A 261 -25.85 -10.88 -36.66
C GLU A 261 -26.77 -11.75 -37.52
N LEU A 262 -28.03 -11.93 -37.10
CA LEU A 262 -29.02 -12.70 -37.86
C LEU A 262 -29.40 -12.00 -39.19
N ILE A 263 -29.44 -10.66 -39.20
CA ILE A 263 -29.87 -9.87 -40.37
C ILE A 263 -28.72 -9.33 -41.25
N LYS A 264 -27.47 -9.72 -40.97
CA LYS A 264 -26.26 -9.10 -41.54
C LYS A 264 -26.23 -9.15 -43.08
N ASP A 265 -26.76 -10.21 -43.67
CA ASP A 265 -26.78 -10.47 -45.11
C ASP A 265 -28.21 -10.77 -45.62
N SER A 266 -29.24 -10.23 -44.96
CA SER A 266 -30.65 -10.48 -45.28
C SER A 266 -31.36 -9.31 -45.94
N ASP A 267 -32.40 -9.62 -46.71
CA ASP A 267 -33.25 -8.65 -47.41
C ASP A 267 -34.34 -8.05 -46.50
N SER A 268 -35.05 -7.03 -46.99
CA SER A 268 -36.13 -6.39 -46.25
C SER A 268 -37.29 -7.33 -45.94
N VAL A 269 -37.51 -8.35 -46.79
CA VAL A 269 -38.57 -9.35 -46.61
C VAL A 269 -38.24 -10.22 -45.41
N PHE A 270 -37.03 -10.76 -45.31
CA PHE A 270 -36.59 -11.54 -44.17
C PHE A 270 -36.58 -10.73 -42.87
N ARG A 271 -36.21 -9.45 -42.90
CA ARG A 271 -36.27 -8.56 -41.71
C ARG A 271 -37.70 -8.39 -41.18
N LYS A 272 -38.68 -8.27 -42.10
CA LYS A 272 -40.11 -8.21 -41.73
C LYS A 272 -40.58 -9.54 -41.15
N GLN A 273 -40.29 -10.64 -41.83
CA GLN A 273 -40.61 -11.98 -41.36
C GLN A 273 -40.03 -12.23 -39.97
N TYR A 274 -38.75 -11.95 -39.76
CA TYR A 274 -38.10 -12.08 -38.47
C TYR A 274 -38.79 -11.24 -37.38
N SER A 275 -39.18 -10.00 -37.70
CA SER A 275 -39.86 -9.13 -36.74
C SER A 275 -41.24 -9.69 -36.35
N GLU A 276 -41.96 -10.27 -37.30
CA GLU A 276 -43.24 -10.96 -37.07
C GLU A 276 -43.06 -12.24 -36.25
N THR A 277 -42.05 -13.05 -36.57
CA THR A 277 -41.65 -14.23 -35.78
C THR A 277 -41.31 -13.85 -34.35
N ILE A 278 -40.60 -12.72 -34.14
CA ILE A 278 -40.29 -12.25 -32.80
C ILE A 278 -41.55 -11.85 -32.05
N LEU A 279 -42.46 -11.16 -32.72
CA LEU A 279 -43.70 -10.70 -32.12
C LEU A 279 -44.63 -11.87 -31.76
N SER A 280 -44.69 -12.90 -32.60
CA SER A 280 -45.52 -14.09 -32.38
C SER A 280 -44.94 -15.03 -31.31
N ALA A 281 -43.61 -15.09 -31.18
CA ALA A 281 -42.93 -15.87 -30.15
C ALA A 281 -43.05 -15.27 -28.73
N ILE A 282 -43.55 -14.04 -28.58
CA ILE A 282 -43.79 -13.39 -27.29
C ILE A 282 -45.22 -13.70 -26.84
N HIS A 283 -45.37 -14.64 -25.91
CA HIS A 283 -46.67 -14.89 -25.28
C HIS A 283 -46.82 -14.13 -23.95
N ASN A 284 -48.00 -13.56 -23.69
CA ASN A 284 -48.33 -12.73 -22.53
C ASN A 284 -47.98 -13.41 -21.19
N GLY A 285 -46.84 -13.06 -20.62
CA GLY A 285 -46.41 -13.55 -19.32
C GLY A 285 -45.59 -12.50 -18.57
N ASN A 286 -46.06 -12.09 -17.39
CA ASN A 286 -45.28 -11.36 -16.41
C ASN A 286 -44.33 -12.34 -15.70
N GLN A 287 -43.21 -12.70 -16.33
CA GLN A 287 -42.15 -13.46 -15.65
C GLN A 287 -40.91 -12.61 -15.40
N ARG A 288 -40.33 -12.81 -14.21
CA ARG A 288 -39.10 -12.15 -13.76
C ARG A 288 -37.92 -12.69 -14.57
N GLN A 289 -37.08 -11.78 -15.08
CA GLN A 289 -35.79 -12.14 -15.69
C GLN A 289 -34.93 -12.86 -14.63
N MET A 290 -34.55 -14.11 -14.91
CA MET A 290 -33.65 -14.88 -14.05
C MET A 290 -32.22 -14.78 -14.55
N ALA A 291 -31.25 -14.76 -13.63
CA ALA A 291 -29.85 -14.82 -14.02
C ALA A 291 -29.54 -16.14 -14.77
N PHE A 292 -28.69 -16.04 -15.79
CA PHE A 292 -28.15 -17.16 -16.58
C PHE A 292 -29.13 -17.85 -17.56
N SER A 293 -30.13 -17.11 -18.05
CA SER A 293 -30.91 -17.48 -19.25
C SER A 293 -30.90 -16.36 -20.29
N THR A 294 -31.00 -16.73 -21.57
CA THR A 294 -31.45 -15.81 -22.64
C THR A 294 -32.97 -15.75 -22.62
N TYR A 295 -33.55 -14.59 -22.88
CA TYR A 295 -35.00 -14.46 -22.86
C TYR A 295 -35.40 -13.60 -24.05
N PHE A 296 -36.27 -14.16 -24.87
CA PHE A 296 -36.64 -13.58 -26.14
C PHE A 296 -37.42 -12.25 -26.00
N TYR A 297 -38.02 -12.00 -24.82
CA TYR A 297 -38.81 -10.81 -24.49
C TYR A 297 -38.24 -9.95 -23.33
N GLY A 298 -38.00 -8.66 -23.59
CA GLY A 298 -37.48 -7.70 -22.59
C GLY A 298 -38.48 -6.60 -22.17
N GLY A 299 -39.73 -6.63 -22.65
CA GLY A 299 -40.72 -5.57 -22.45
C GLY A 299 -40.83 -4.57 -23.62
N LYS A 300 -41.89 -3.74 -23.61
CA LYS A 300 -42.31 -2.88 -24.74
C LYS A 300 -41.24 -1.90 -25.22
N LYS A 301 -40.49 -1.27 -24.31
CA LYS A 301 -39.44 -0.31 -24.66
C LYS A 301 -38.26 -0.98 -25.36
N ILE A 302 -37.80 -2.11 -24.82
CA ILE A 302 -36.68 -2.90 -25.39
C ILE A 302 -37.08 -3.44 -26.76
N MET A 303 -38.32 -3.89 -26.92
CA MET A 303 -38.81 -4.39 -28.21
C MET A 303 -38.88 -3.30 -29.28
N LYS A 304 -39.31 -2.08 -28.91
CA LYS A 304 -39.29 -0.92 -29.83
C LYS A 304 -37.87 -0.59 -30.30
N GLU A 305 -36.89 -0.66 -29.40
CA GLU A 305 -35.48 -0.42 -29.72
C GLU A 305 -34.91 -1.52 -30.63
N ARG A 306 -35.27 -2.79 -30.40
CA ARG A 306 -34.90 -3.91 -31.28
C ARG A 306 -35.43 -3.74 -32.69
N PHE A 307 -36.73 -3.46 -32.86
CA PHE A 307 -37.30 -3.21 -34.19
C PHE A 307 -36.66 -2.02 -34.88
N ALA A 308 -36.45 -0.90 -34.16
CA ALA A 308 -35.76 0.25 -34.72
C ALA A 308 -34.35 -0.12 -35.23
N ASN A 309 -33.62 -0.99 -34.53
CA ASN A 309 -32.31 -1.46 -34.97
C ASN A 309 -32.37 -2.46 -36.13
N ILE A 310 -33.38 -3.34 -36.17
CA ILE A 310 -33.57 -4.32 -37.27
C ILE A 310 -33.86 -3.61 -38.60
N PHE A 311 -34.64 -2.53 -38.59
CA PHE A 311 -34.98 -1.75 -39.78
C PHE A 311 -33.97 -0.63 -40.10
N ASP A 312 -32.96 -0.41 -39.25
CA ASP A 312 -31.90 0.55 -39.51
C ASP A 312 -30.92 -0.02 -40.56
N MET A 313 -30.95 0.56 -41.76
CA MET A 313 -30.08 0.17 -42.89
C MET A 313 -28.85 1.06 -43.04
N ASN A 314 -28.64 2.02 -42.12
CA ASN A 314 -27.49 2.91 -42.19
C ASN A 314 -26.19 2.14 -41.93
N LYS A 315 -25.16 2.41 -42.74
CA LYS A 315 -23.81 1.89 -42.47
C LYS A 315 -23.26 2.53 -41.21
N LYS A 316 -23.25 1.78 -40.11
CA LYS A 316 -22.67 2.19 -38.83
C LYS A 316 -21.14 2.10 -38.88
N ARG A 317 -20.45 3.03 -38.23
CA ARG A 317 -18.99 3.08 -38.18
C ARG A 317 -18.43 1.99 -37.25
N ASN A 318 -17.24 1.51 -37.58
CA ASN A 318 -16.46 0.66 -36.67
C ASN A 318 -16.00 1.49 -35.47
N GLY A 319 -16.31 1.01 -34.27
CA GLY A 319 -16.07 1.72 -33.00
C GLY A 319 -14.65 1.60 -32.45
N ILE A 320 -13.64 1.36 -33.30
CA ILE A 320 -12.25 1.17 -32.86
C ILE A 320 -11.76 2.41 -32.12
N PHE A 321 -11.99 3.60 -32.68
CA PHE A 321 -11.60 4.86 -32.03
C PHE A 321 -12.33 5.11 -30.71
N THR A 322 -13.61 4.75 -30.61
CA THR A 322 -14.35 4.81 -29.33
C THR A 322 -13.84 3.81 -28.31
N LEU A 323 -13.44 2.61 -28.73
CA LEU A 323 -12.84 1.60 -27.85
C LEU A 323 -11.47 2.07 -27.33
N CYS A 324 -10.61 2.58 -28.21
CA CYS A 324 -9.33 3.16 -27.83
C CYS A 324 -9.51 4.35 -26.88
N ALA A 325 -10.47 5.24 -27.15
CA ALA A 325 -10.78 6.36 -26.26
C ALA A 325 -11.29 5.89 -24.89
N ILE A 326 -12.12 4.86 -24.82
CA ILE A 326 -12.61 4.30 -23.55
C ILE A 326 -11.48 3.61 -22.79
N ILE A 327 -10.63 2.83 -23.45
CA ILE A 327 -9.45 2.21 -22.83
C ILE A 327 -8.49 3.29 -22.32
N LEU A 328 -8.30 4.36 -23.09
CA LEU A 328 -7.50 5.51 -22.68
C LEU A 328 -8.12 6.22 -21.49
N VAL A 329 -9.43 6.46 -21.47
CA VAL A 329 -10.14 7.09 -20.35
C VAL A 329 -10.17 6.20 -19.11
N ILE A 330 -10.29 4.88 -19.25
CA ILE A 330 -10.18 3.92 -18.13
C ILE A 330 -8.75 3.90 -17.59
N GLY A 331 -7.75 3.92 -18.47
CA GLY A 331 -6.33 4.02 -18.11
C GLY A 331 -6.03 5.33 -17.39
N ILE A 332 -6.49 6.47 -17.94
CA ILE A 332 -6.34 7.80 -17.36
C ILE A 332 -7.13 7.91 -16.06
N ALA A 333 -8.36 7.41 -15.95
CA ALA A 333 -9.15 7.48 -14.72
C ALA A 333 -8.58 6.58 -13.62
N GLY A 334 -8.06 5.39 -13.97
CA GLY A 334 -7.30 4.53 -13.06
C GLY A 334 -5.96 5.12 -12.62
N ALA A 335 -5.38 5.97 -13.46
CA ALA A 335 -4.17 6.78 -13.21
C ALA A 335 -4.44 8.09 -12.44
N SER A 336 -5.63 8.67 -12.62
CA SER A 336 -6.08 9.97 -12.11
C SER A 336 -6.66 9.90 -10.70
N VAL A 337 -6.82 8.68 -10.17
CA VAL A 337 -7.10 8.41 -8.76
C VAL A 337 -5.93 7.59 -8.24
N ALA A 338 -4.81 8.26 -8.05
CA ALA A 338 -3.70 7.78 -7.27
C ALA A 338 -3.82 8.40 -5.87
N TYR A 339 -3.57 7.58 -4.86
CA TYR A 339 -3.20 8.09 -3.55
C TYR A 339 -1.86 8.83 -3.76
N GLY A 340 -1.88 10.16 -3.67
CA GLY A 340 -0.80 11.02 -4.15
C GLY A 340 0.54 10.75 -3.48
N VAL A 341 1.57 10.52 -4.30
CA VAL A 341 2.99 10.71 -3.96
C VAL A 341 3.69 11.25 -5.21
N ASN A 342 4.03 12.54 -5.19
CA ASN A 342 4.99 13.11 -6.12
C ASN A 342 6.40 12.75 -5.64
N ASP A 343 7.22 12.22 -6.53
CA ASP A 343 8.64 11.97 -6.30
C ASP A 343 9.46 13.10 -6.94
N SER A 344 10.40 13.67 -6.20
CA SER A 344 11.38 14.63 -6.72
C SER A 344 12.64 14.68 -5.86
N LYS A 345 13.69 14.07 -6.41
CA LYS A 345 15.14 14.19 -6.15
C LYS A 345 15.68 13.72 -4.79
N ALA A 346 16.42 12.62 -4.90
CA ALA A 346 17.20 11.93 -3.89
C ALA A 346 18.32 12.78 -3.24
N GLY A 347 18.56 12.48 -1.96
CA GLY A 347 19.71 12.86 -1.12
C GLY A 347 19.69 11.98 0.14
N LYS A 348 20.82 11.80 0.85
CA LYS A 348 21.22 10.61 1.64
C LYS A 348 21.32 10.76 3.19
N ALA A 349 20.96 9.67 3.92
CA ALA A 349 21.29 9.25 5.34
C ALA A 349 22.76 9.51 5.73
N ILE A 350 23.27 9.58 6.97
CA ILE A 350 22.85 9.52 8.40
C ILE A 350 23.94 10.37 9.14
N ASP A 351 23.69 11.15 10.20
CA ASP A 351 23.56 10.70 11.60
C ASP A 351 22.62 11.56 12.45
N ASN A 352 21.65 10.84 13.02
CA ASN A 352 20.93 11.01 14.29
C ASN A 352 20.31 12.37 14.64
N ILE A 353 18.97 12.40 14.52
CA ILE A 353 18.04 13.49 14.85
C ILE A 353 17.97 14.52 13.73
N ALA A 354 16.95 14.36 12.89
CA ALA A 354 16.65 15.22 11.74
C ALA A 354 17.78 15.31 10.69
N LEU A 355 17.42 15.38 9.42
CA LEU A 355 18.31 15.55 8.28
C LEU A 355 19.25 14.39 7.94
N LEU A 356 18.85 13.74 6.86
CA LEU A 356 19.78 13.39 5.79
C LEU A 356 20.71 14.59 5.51
N ASN A 357 22.02 14.43 5.70
CA ASN A 357 23.08 15.43 5.52
C ASN A 357 22.98 16.12 4.13
N ALA A 358 22.16 17.18 4.09
CA ALA A 358 22.09 18.16 3.03
C ALA A 358 23.04 19.35 3.30
N GLY A 359 24.12 19.12 4.07
CA GLY A 359 25.07 20.15 4.49
C GLY A 359 24.63 20.96 5.72
N ASN A 360 23.57 20.57 6.41
CA ASN A 360 23.14 21.25 7.63
C ASN A 360 23.76 20.57 8.85
N SER A 361 24.20 21.37 9.82
CA SER A 361 24.79 20.88 11.07
C SER A 361 24.48 21.84 12.20
N TYR A 362 24.79 21.43 13.42
CA TYR A 362 24.76 22.31 14.57
C TYR A 362 25.92 22.01 15.52
N GLU A 363 26.47 23.05 16.13
CA GLU A 363 27.61 22.96 17.03
C GLU A 363 27.71 24.19 17.93
N LEU A 364 28.60 24.12 18.92
CA LEU A 364 28.99 25.29 19.71
C LEU A 364 30.23 25.91 19.07
N ILE A 365 30.11 27.15 18.59
CA ILE A 365 31.23 27.94 18.04
C ILE A 365 31.38 29.19 18.90
N ASP A 366 32.56 29.37 19.49
CA ASP A 366 32.89 30.53 20.34
C ASP A 366 31.83 30.81 21.42
N GLY A 367 31.37 29.75 22.11
CA GLY A 367 30.35 29.85 23.16
C GLY A 367 28.94 30.20 22.66
N LYS A 368 28.64 29.97 21.37
CA LYS A 368 27.33 30.19 20.76
C LYS A 368 26.80 28.94 20.10
N PHE A 369 25.51 28.69 20.25
CA PHE A 369 24.81 27.66 19.47
C PHE A 369 24.61 28.16 18.04
N VAL A 370 25.32 27.55 17.09
CA VAL A 370 25.25 27.85 15.66
C VAL A 370 24.61 26.70 14.90
N ILE A 371 23.68 27.02 14.00
CA ILE A 371 23.14 26.11 13.00
C ILE A 371 23.68 26.50 11.63
N SER A 372 24.21 25.53 10.91
CA SER A 372 24.66 25.68 9.52
C SER A 372 23.59 25.14 8.56
N TYR A 373 23.33 25.86 7.47
CA TYR A 373 22.36 25.56 6.42
C TYR A 373 23.07 25.33 5.07
N GLY A 374 23.87 24.28 4.99
CA GLY A 374 24.84 24.09 3.91
C GLY A 374 26.20 24.71 4.25
N ALA A 375 27.06 24.84 3.25
CA ALA A 375 28.45 25.29 3.46
C ALA A 375 28.59 26.80 3.75
N GLU A 376 27.66 27.64 3.30
CA GLU A 376 27.86 29.10 3.27
C GLU A 376 26.90 29.89 4.18
N ARG A 377 25.88 29.25 4.72
CA ARG A 377 24.82 29.92 5.49
C ARG A 377 24.80 29.37 6.89
N SER A 378 24.78 30.24 7.88
CA SER A 378 24.64 29.87 9.27
C SER A 378 23.81 30.90 10.04
N ALA A 379 23.24 30.47 11.16
CA ALA A 379 22.49 31.32 12.06
C ALA A 379 22.81 30.99 13.50
N VAL A 380 22.87 32.02 14.34
CA VAL A 380 23.01 31.86 15.79
C VAL A 380 21.63 31.64 16.39
N VAL A 381 21.49 30.57 17.16
CA VAL A 381 20.29 30.29 17.94
C VAL A 381 20.27 31.21 19.17
N PRO A 382 19.14 31.87 19.48
CA PRO A 382 19.01 32.74 20.66
C PRO A 382 18.85 31.92 21.96
N LEU A 383 19.71 30.93 22.16
CA LEU A 383 19.86 30.17 23.40
C LEU A 383 21.31 30.33 23.85
N THR A 384 21.50 30.86 25.06
CA THR A 384 22.84 31.05 25.63
C THR A 384 23.34 29.72 26.18
N PRO A 385 24.50 29.21 25.73
CA PRO A 385 25.12 28.04 26.33
C PRO A 385 25.53 28.30 27.78
N ASP A 386 25.31 27.31 28.64
CA ASP A 386 25.72 27.29 30.04
C ASP A 386 27.02 26.47 30.26
N THR A 387 27.51 25.82 29.21
CA THR A 387 28.74 25.03 29.17
C THR A 387 29.37 25.12 27.79
N ASP A 388 30.70 25.02 27.73
CA ASP A 388 31.45 24.85 26.48
C ASP A 388 31.50 23.37 26.06
N ASP A 389 31.04 22.44 26.90
CA ASP A 389 30.91 21.03 26.54
C ASP A 389 29.67 20.84 25.64
N GLN A 390 29.95 20.69 24.34
CA GLN A 390 28.95 20.46 23.30
C GLN A 390 28.05 19.25 23.57
N SER A 391 28.60 18.15 24.10
CA SER A 391 27.84 16.93 24.34
C SER A 391 26.86 17.13 25.50
N ALA A 392 27.32 17.78 26.57
CA ALA A 392 26.48 18.12 27.71
C ALA A 392 25.38 19.12 27.32
N TYR A 393 25.71 20.14 26.54
CA TYR A 393 24.77 21.19 26.15
C TYR A 393 23.61 20.68 25.29
N PHE A 394 23.87 19.76 24.36
CA PHE A 394 22.84 19.23 23.45
C PHE A 394 22.12 18.00 23.99
N GLN A 395 22.56 17.42 25.11
CA GLN A 395 22.01 16.17 25.65
C GLN A 395 20.49 16.23 25.89
N ASP A 396 19.97 17.38 26.30
CA ASP A 396 18.57 17.58 26.66
C ASP A 396 17.73 18.27 25.56
N LYS A 397 18.32 18.55 24.38
CA LYS A 397 17.67 19.31 23.31
C LYS A 397 17.38 18.43 22.10
N ALA A 398 16.26 18.68 21.44
CA ALA A 398 15.98 18.12 20.12
C ALA A 398 16.12 19.21 19.07
N VAL A 399 16.92 18.97 18.04
CA VAL A 399 17.15 19.93 16.95
C VAL A 399 16.61 19.35 15.66
N TYR A 400 15.75 20.11 14.98
CA TYR A 400 15.26 19.84 13.63
C TYR A 400 15.63 21.01 12.74
N ILE A 401 16.27 20.73 11.61
CA ILE A 401 16.66 21.73 10.61
C ILE A 401 16.06 21.29 9.28
N SER A 402 15.57 22.23 8.48
CA SER A 402 15.18 21.99 7.09
C SER A 402 15.26 23.31 6.33
N ASP A 403 15.04 23.25 5.01
CA ASP A 403 14.92 24.44 4.15
C ASP A 403 13.68 25.28 4.45
N LYS A 404 12.69 24.72 5.16
CA LYS A 404 11.38 25.35 5.40
C LYS A 404 11.16 25.76 6.85
N VAL A 405 11.58 24.91 7.79
CA VAL A 405 11.38 25.06 9.23
C VAL A 405 12.62 24.58 9.97
N THR A 406 13.08 25.37 10.92
CA THR A 406 14.05 24.95 11.94
C THR A 406 13.37 25.02 13.29
N ALA A 407 13.45 23.96 14.06
CA ALA A 407 12.81 23.84 15.36
C ALA A 407 13.77 23.26 16.40
N ILE A 408 13.73 23.80 17.60
CA ILE A 408 14.54 23.34 18.73
C ILE A 408 13.62 23.15 19.92
N ALA A 409 13.47 21.92 20.37
CA ALA A 409 12.75 21.63 21.61
C ALA A 409 13.73 21.57 22.78
N TYR A 410 13.48 22.34 23.82
CA TYR A 410 14.36 22.50 24.98
C TYR A 410 13.57 22.72 26.26
N GLY A 411 14.17 22.39 27.41
CA GLY A 411 13.68 22.83 28.72
C GLY A 411 14.39 24.12 29.13
N ASP A 412 13.67 25.06 29.73
CA ASP A 412 14.31 26.21 30.38
C ASP A 412 14.83 25.78 31.75
N THR A 413 16.15 25.58 31.85
CA THR A 413 16.85 25.11 33.06
C THR A 413 16.97 26.17 34.15
N THR A 414 16.60 27.43 33.88
CA THR A 414 16.67 28.51 34.86
C THR A 414 15.51 28.49 35.86
N ASN A 415 14.44 27.76 35.56
CA ASN A 415 13.25 27.63 36.41
C ASN A 415 12.75 26.17 36.41
N GLN A 416 12.82 25.49 37.56
CA GLN A 416 12.44 24.07 37.77
C GLN A 416 10.96 23.72 37.43
N VAL A 417 10.12 24.70 37.12
CA VAL A 417 8.70 24.50 36.78
C VAL A 417 8.37 24.99 35.37
N SER A 418 9.39 25.20 34.53
CA SER A 418 9.18 25.68 33.17
C SER A 418 8.63 24.58 32.27
N PRO A 419 7.65 24.88 31.40
CA PRO A 419 7.21 23.95 30.39
C PRO A 419 8.32 23.69 29.37
N ILE A 420 8.18 22.61 28.61
CA ILE A 420 8.99 22.43 27.41
C ILE A 420 8.66 23.55 26.43
N MET A 421 9.71 24.14 25.86
CA MET A 421 9.63 25.19 24.85
C MET A 421 10.07 24.65 23.50
N VAL A 422 9.45 25.13 22.43
CA VAL A 422 9.88 24.88 21.06
C VAL A 422 10.18 26.21 20.39
N LEU A 423 11.45 26.43 20.08
CA LEU A 423 11.93 27.59 19.34
C LEU A 423 11.85 27.30 17.85
N ILE A 424 11.18 28.14 17.07
CA ILE A 424 10.89 27.91 15.66
C ILE A 424 11.37 29.08 14.80
N SER A 425 11.99 28.76 13.67
CA SER A 425 12.34 29.68 12.60
C SER A 425 11.79 29.16 11.26
N ASN A 426 11.27 30.08 10.45
CA ASN A 426 10.75 29.80 9.10
C ASN A 426 11.59 30.46 7.99
N ASP A 427 12.75 31.02 8.35
CA ASP A 427 13.60 31.85 7.51
C ASP A 427 15.09 31.56 7.70
N GLU A 428 15.41 30.29 7.96
CA GLU A 428 16.79 29.78 8.15
C GLU A 428 17.52 30.44 9.32
N GLY A 429 16.81 30.64 10.44
CA GLY A 429 17.37 31.15 11.70
C GLY A 429 17.57 32.66 11.76
N LYS A 430 17.04 33.43 10.80
CA LYS A 430 17.11 34.91 10.84
C LYS A 430 16.16 35.48 11.89
N THR A 431 14.97 34.89 12.04
CA THR A 431 14.02 35.20 13.08
C THR A 431 13.58 33.95 13.81
N TRP A 432 13.30 34.11 15.10
CA TRP A 432 12.93 33.02 16.00
C TRP A 432 11.69 33.40 16.80
N THR A 433 10.81 32.44 17.02
CA THR A 433 9.67 32.58 17.94
C THR A 433 9.60 31.35 18.83
N SER A 434 9.38 31.55 20.12
CA SER A 434 9.30 30.48 21.10
C SER A 434 7.83 30.22 21.48
N TYR A 435 7.45 28.96 21.54
CA TYR A 435 6.12 28.51 21.93
C TYR A 435 6.22 27.45 23.03
N SER A 436 5.34 27.51 24.02
CA SER A 436 5.30 26.53 25.10
C SER A 436 4.46 25.31 24.71
N VAL A 437 4.87 24.15 25.23
CA VAL A 437 4.11 22.91 25.15
C VAL A 437 3.29 22.79 26.44
N PRO A 438 1.94 22.81 26.37
CA PRO A 438 1.10 22.82 27.56
C PRO A 438 1.25 21.52 28.36
N ASP A 439 1.01 21.59 29.67
CA ASP A 439 1.00 20.44 30.59
C ASP A 439 2.28 19.59 30.56
N THR A 440 3.43 20.26 30.41
CA THR A 440 4.77 19.66 30.50
C THR A 440 5.60 20.38 31.56
N LYS A 441 6.58 19.67 32.13
CA LYS A 441 7.62 20.22 32.99
C LYS A 441 8.97 19.76 32.46
N ALA A 442 9.90 20.69 32.30
CA ALA A 442 11.21 20.40 31.71
C ALA A 442 11.95 19.25 32.41
N ASP A 443 11.95 19.25 33.75
CA ASP A 443 12.66 18.29 34.58
C ASP A 443 12.13 16.85 34.47
N ASP A 444 10.89 16.67 33.98
CA ASP A 444 10.31 15.34 33.80
C ASP A 444 10.92 14.61 32.58
N TYR A 445 11.41 15.35 31.57
CA TYR A 445 11.76 14.79 30.25
C TYR A 445 13.26 14.87 29.94
N THR A 446 13.92 13.71 30.04
CA THR A 446 15.36 13.57 29.78
C THR A 446 15.70 13.49 28.29
N GLN A 447 14.76 13.07 27.45
CA GLN A 447 14.97 12.91 26.01
C GLN A 447 13.83 13.53 25.22
N LYS A 448 14.17 14.13 24.08
CA LYS A 448 13.24 14.89 23.24
C LYS A 448 13.53 14.58 21.78
N TYR A 449 12.50 14.51 20.96
CA TYR A 449 12.61 14.38 19.50
C TYR A 449 11.59 15.30 18.86
N VAL A 450 12.00 16.09 17.87
CA VAL A 450 11.11 17.05 17.20
C VAL A 450 11.27 16.94 15.70
N GLY A 451 10.19 17.19 14.97
CA GLY A 451 10.25 17.28 13.52
C GLY A 451 9.00 17.89 12.89
N PHE A 452 9.13 18.27 11.62
CA PHE A 452 8.07 18.89 10.84
C PHE A 452 7.88 18.15 9.52
N THR A 453 6.61 17.94 9.16
CA THR A 453 6.22 17.33 7.86
C THR A 453 5.81 18.38 6.85
N THR A 454 5.32 19.53 7.32
CA THR A 454 5.03 20.73 6.52
C THR A 454 5.45 21.97 7.32
N LYS A 455 5.28 23.18 6.76
CA LYS A 455 5.50 24.42 7.53
C LYS A 455 4.57 24.56 8.74
N ASN A 456 3.44 23.86 8.72
CA ASN A 456 2.41 23.96 9.75
C ASN A 456 2.33 22.70 10.61
N ASP A 457 2.54 21.52 10.02
CA ASP A 457 2.34 20.24 10.67
C ASP A 457 3.66 19.70 11.24
N GLY A 458 3.72 19.60 12.56
CA GLY A 458 4.89 19.14 13.31
C GLY A 458 4.53 18.14 14.40
N TRP A 459 5.56 17.49 14.93
CA TRP A 459 5.45 16.49 15.98
C TRP A 459 6.59 16.64 16.97
N LEU A 460 6.33 16.24 18.21
CA LEU A 460 7.27 16.27 19.33
C LEU A 460 7.05 15.02 20.18
N LEU A 461 8.11 14.25 20.43
CA LEU A 461 8.11 13.16 21.39
C LEU A 461 8.93 13.59 22.60
N LEU A 462 8.33 13.48 23.78
CA LEU A 462 8.96 13.75 25.07
C LEU A 462 9.04 12.45 25.85
N ALA A 463 10.24 12.09 26.30
CA ALA A 463 10.53 10.84 26.97
C ALA A 463 11.13 11.12 28.36
N GLU A 464 10.53 10.51 29.38
CA GLU A 464 10.85 10.74 30.79
C GLU A 464 12.17 10.07 31.21
N GLY A 465 12.54 10.16 32.48
CA GLY A 465 13.64 9.39 33.05
C GLY A 465 13.45 7.87 32.91
N VAL A 466 14.55 7.14 32.73
CA VAL A 466 14.52 5.68 32.63
C VAL A 466 14.62 5.06 34.02
N ALA A 467 13.67 4.20 34.39
CA ALA A 467 13.68 3.45 35.64
C ALA A 467 13.51 1.95 35.37
N MET A 468 14.46 1.12 35.81
CA MET A 468 14.44 -0.35 35.60
C MET A 468 14.21 -0.76 34.12
N GLY A 469 14.75 0.03 33.19
CA GLY A 469 14.60 -0.17 31.75
C GLY A 469 13.24 0.25 31.17
N HIS A 470 12.37 0.86 31.96
CA HIS A 470 11.11 1.44 31.51
C HIS A 470 11.21 2.96 31.36
N GLN A 471 10.51 3.51 30.38
CA GLN A 471 10.47 4.94 30.10
C GLN A 471 9.05 5.34 29.71
N ASN A 472 8.56 6.46 30.23
CA ASN A 472 7.28 7.01 29.84
C ASN A 472 7.45 7.97 28.67
N ASN A 473 6.69 7.83 27.57
CA ASN A 473 6.82 8.76 26.44
C ASN A 473 5.49 9.31 25.94
N ARG A 474 5.41 10.64 25.85
CA ARG A 474 4.26 11.41 25.38
C ARG A 474 4.55 12.00 24.01
N ILE A 475 3.52 12.05 23.16
CA ILE A 475 3.65 12.58 21.80
C ILE A 475 2.67 13.73 21.62
N PHE A 476 3.18 14.80 21.03
CA PHE A 476 2.46 16.02 20.71
C PHE A 476 2.49 16.27 19.21
N GLN A 477 1.44 16.90 18.70
CA GLN A 477 1.36 17.40 17.33
C GLN A 477 0.96 18.86 17.31
N THR A 478 1.39 19.54 16.25
CA THR A 478 0.98 20.89 15.89
C THR A 478 0.50 20.89 14.44
N SER A 479 -0.46 21.76 14.12
CA SER A 479 -0.94 22.03 12.75
C SER A 479 -0.94 23.53 12.42
N ASP A 480 -0.31 24.36 13.25
CA ASP A 480 -0.24 25.82 13.09
C ASP A 480 1.20 26.36 13.07
N GLY A 481 2.17 25.48 12.83
CA GLY A 481 3.59 25.80 12.78
C GLY A 481 4.24 25.85 14.16
N GLY A 482 3.71 25.08 15.11
CA GLY A 482 4.20 24.97 16.48
C GLY A 482 3.73 26.07 17.43
N LYS A 483 2.73 26.87 17.05
CA LYS A 483 2.15 27.89 17.93
C LYS A 483 1.32 27.24 19.04
N SER A 484 0.67 26.13 18.73
CA SER A 484 -0.03 25.28 19.68
C SER A 484 0.39 23.82 19.49
N TRP A 485 0.47 23.11 20.62
CA TRP A 485 0.83 21.69 20.68
C TRP A 485 -0.26 20.93 21.41
N HIS A 486 -0.72 19.83 20.81
CA HIS A 486 -1.75 18.96 21.36
C HIS A 486 -1.18 17.58 21.60
N GLU A 487 -1.36 17.05 22.81
CA GLU A 487 -1.00 15.66 23.10
C GLU A 487 -1.93 14.71 22.33
N ILE A 488 -1.33 13.78 21.60
CA ILE A 488 -2.04 12.82 20.76
C ILE A 488 -1.93 11.38 21.26
N GLY A 489 -1.08 11.12 22.24
CA GLY A 489 -1.00 9.82 22.89
C GLY A 489 0.23 9.62 23.76
N ASN A 490 0.18 8.55 24.53
CA ASN A 490 1.27 8.03 25.33
C ASN A 490 1.66 6.65 24.80
N THR A 491 2.95 6.45 24.51
CA THR A 491 3.44 5.19 23.93
C THR A 491 3.81 4.14 24.98
N SER A 492 3.78 4.48 26.25
CA SER A 492 4.09 3.56 27.36
C SER A 492 3.11 2.41 27.45
N ASP A 493 1.83 2.67 27.13
CA ASP A 493 0.81 1.63 27.04
C ASP A 493 1.07 0.66 25.88
N THR A 494 1.87 1.07 24.89
CA THR A 494 2.24 0.25 23.74
C THR A 494 3.52 -0.53 24.01
N TYR A 495 4.59 0.15 24.40
CA TYR A 495 5.88 -0.44 24.70
C TYR A 495 6.68 0.51 25.60
N ALA A 496 6.60 0.28 26.91
CA ALA A 496 7.28 1.09 27.93
C ALA A 496 8.79 0.83 27.99
N ARG A 497 9.51 0.89 26.87
CA ARG A 497 10.99 0.81 26.81
C ARG A 497 11.56 2.16 26.35
N VAL A 498 12.89 2.27 26.42
CA VAL A 498 13.60 3.50 26.09
C VAL A 498 13.38 3.87 24.63
N ALA A 499 12.82 5.06 24.38
CA ALA A 499 12.63 5.59 23.03
C ALA A 499 13.98 6.01 22.43
N THR A 500 14.28 5.49 21.25
CA THR A 500 15.55 5.70 20.54
C THR A 500 15.37 6.53 19.27
N GLY A 501 14.12 6.85 18.94
CA GLY A 501 13.81 7.76 17.84
C GLY A 501 12.33 7.91 17.61
N ALA A 502 11.98 8.93 16.86
CA ALA A 502 10.62 9.15 16.36
C ALA A 502 10.66 9.82 14.99
N GLY A 503 9.60 9.65 14.22
CA GLY A 503 9.49 10.26 12.90
C GLY A 503 8.07 10.18 12.37
N PHE A 504 7.62 11.20 11.66
CA PHE A 504 6.32 11.18 10.99
C PHE A 504 6.50 11.39 9.49
N ALA A 505 5.74 10.61 8.72
CA ALA A 505 5.67 10.77 7.26
C ALA A 505 4.62 11.81 6.85
N ASN A 506 3.59 11.98 7.68
CA ASN A 506 2.57 13.01 7.62
C ASN A 506 1.84 13.06 8.96
N LYS A 507 0.85 13.95 9.13
CA LYS A 507 0.09 14.08 10.38
C LYS A 507 -0.51 12.76 10.89
N ASN A 508 -0.92 11.86 10.01
CA ASN A 508 -1.60 10.61 10.37
C ASN A 508 -0.64 9.44 10.61
N ILE A 509 0.48 9.39 9.87
CA ILE A 509 1.41 8.26 9.86
C ILE A 509 2.70 8.66 10.58
N GLY A 510 2.92 8.02 11.73
CA GLY A 510 4.06 8.25 12.62
C GLY A 510 4.73 6.96 13.04
N PHE A 511 5.94 7.11 13.57
CA PHE A 511 6.82 6.04 13.98
C PHE A 511 7.50 6.39 15.28
N VAL A 512 7.65 5.39 16.14
CA VAL A 512 8.46 5.47 17.35
C VAL A 512 9.32 4.23 17.40
N SER A 513 10.62 4.47 17.56
CA SER A 513 11.65 3.45 17.66
C SER A 513 12.05 3.29 19.11
N PHE A 514 12.32 2.05 19.51
CA PHE A 514 12.67 1.70 20.88
C PHE A 514 13.94 0.87 20.93
N ARG A 515 14.61 0.97 22.09
CA ARG A 515 15.64 0.02 22.48
C ARG A 515 15.02 -1.36 22.68
N TYR A 516 15.75 -2.38 22.25
CA TYR A 516 15.41 -3.78 22.45
C TYR A 516 15.42 -4.22 23.93
N ASP A 517 14.76 -5.34 24.24
CA ASP A 517 14.67 -5.95 25.58
C ASP A 517 14.97 -7.46 25.55
N SER A 518 14.23 -8.22 24.74
CA SER A 518 14.42 -9.68 24.57
C SER A 518 14.53 -10.13 23.10
N ASP A 519 14.15 -9.27 22.17
CA ASP A 519 14.21 -9.49 20.72
C ASP A 519 15.47 -8.84 20.17
N ILE A 520 16.29 -9.58 19.41
CA ILE A 520 17.49 -9.00 18.80
C ILE A 520 17.15 -8.05 17.64
N ASN A 521 15.92 -8.12 17.10
CA ASN A 521 15.51 -7.36 15.94
C ASN A 521 15.13 -5.90 16.28
N PRO A 522 15.15 -5.00 15.28
CA PRO A 522 14.81 -3.59 15.50
C PRO A 522 13.36 -3.44 15.96
N VAL A 523 13.13 -2.66 17.03
CA VAL A 523 11.79 -2.41 17.57
C VAL A 523 11.28 -1.06 17.09
N VAL A 524 10.33 -1.08 16.17
CA VAL A 524 9.66 0.12 15.65
C VAL A 524 8.16 -0.07 15.68
N TYR A 525 7.44 0.92 16.20
CA TYR A 525 5.99 0.97 16.16
C TYR A 525 5.53 2.05 15.19
N ARG A 526 4.49 1.74 14.43
CA ARG A 526 3.88 2.61 13.43
C ARG A 526 2.44 2.92 13.81
N THR A 527 2.08 4.19 13.75
CA THR A 527 0.70 4.67 13.81
C THR A 527 0.21 5.07 12.42
N GLN A 528 -1.11 5.06 12.24
CA GLN A 528 -1.78 5.52 11.02
C GLN A 528 -2.98 6.42 11.30
N ASN A 529 -3.13 6.83 12.55
CA ASN A 529 -4.29 7.55 13.07
C ASN A 529 -3.88 8.61 14.10
N GLU A 530 -2.81 9.36 13.83
CA GLU A 530 -2.34 10.46 14.68
C GLU A 530 -1.94 9.96 16.07
N GLY A 531 -1.21 8.85 16.16
CA GLY A 531 -0.69 8.32 17.43
C GLY A 531 -1.71 7.66 18.36
N LYS A 532 -2.98 7.55 17.95
CA LYS A 532 -4.04 6.91 18.75
C LYS A 532 -3.83 5.40 18.93
N THR A 533 -3.33 4.72 17.90
CA THR A 533 -2.94 3.31 17.99
C THR A 533 -1.60 3.06 17.31
N TRP A 534 -0.85 2.10 17.85
CA TRP A 534 0.49 1.76 17.42
C TRP A 534 0.61 0.27 17.10
N THR A 535 1.31 -0.06 16.02
CA THR A 535 1.50 -1.44 15.54
C THR A 535 2.99 -1.72 15.32
N LYS A 536 3.52 -2.83 15.86
CA LYS A 536 4.93 -3.20 15.68
C LYS A 536 5.20 -3.50 14.21
N CYS A 537 6.25 -2.89 13.65
CA CYS A 537 6.73 -3.16 12.29
C CYS A 537 7.43 -4.51 12.25
N SER A 538 7.27 -5.25 11.14
CA SER A 538 8.00 -6.49 10.90
C SER A 538 9.37 -6.18 10.31
N LEU A 539 10.38 -6.10 11.17
CA LEU A 539 11.78 -5.86 10.81
C LEU A 539 12.65 -6.97 11.39
N GLU A 540 13.62 -7.45 10.62
CA GLU A 540 14.58 -8.46 11.08
C GLU A 540 16.01 -8.06 10.75
N ILE A 541 16.96 -8.47 11.59
CA ILE A 541 18.39 -8.42 11.24
C ILE A 541 18.61 -9.36 10.05
N PRO A 542 19.21 -8.89 8.95
CA PRO A 542 19.50 -9.72 7.79
C PRO A 542 20.41 -10.88 8.16
N SER A 543 20.22 -12.04 7.53
CA SER A 543 20.96 -13.27 7.85
C SER A 543 22.49 -13.10 7.86
N SER A 544 23.04 -12.27 6.97
CA SER A 544 24.47 -11.93 6.90
C SER A 544 25.01 -11.17 8.10
N PHE A 545 24.15 -10.47 8.84
CA PHE A 545 24.51 -9.70 10.02
C PHE A 545 24.22 -10.46 11.33
N LYS A 546 23.43 -11.54 11.31
CA LYS A 546 23.06 -12.31 12.53
C LYS A 546 24.27 -12.90 13.28
N GLY A 547 25.41 -13.10 12.61
CA GLY A 547 26.64 -13.60 13.24
C GLY A 547 27.56 -12.52 13.81
N ILE A 548 27.33 -11.25 13.49
CA ILE A 548 28.19 -10.11 13.90
C ILE A 548 27.43 -9.06 14.73
N ALA A 549 26.10 -9.02 14.66
CA ALA A 549 25.26 -8.13 15.45
C ALA A 549 24.65 -8.87 16.66
N THR A 550 24.82 -8.33 17.86
CA THR A 550 24.21 -8.87 19.10
C THR A 550 22.73 -8.49 19.19
N TYR A 551 22.41 -7.25 18.83
CA TYR A 551 21.06 -6.69 18.80
C TYR A 551 21.02 -5.45 17.91
N ALA A 552 19.82 -5.04 17.53
CA ALA A 552 19.58 -3.88 16.70
C ALA A 552 18.76 -2.80 17.42
N THR A 553 19.23 -1.56 17.36
CA THR A 553 18.55 -0.39 17.89
C THR A 553 18.07 0.46 16.72
N ALA A 554 16.76 0.56 16.54
CA ALA A 554 16.18 1.45 15.53
C ALA A 554 16.28 2.91 15.98
N LEU A 555 16.56 3.82 15.05
CA LEU A 555 16.69 5.25 15.34
C LEU A 555 15.50 6.02 14.75
N SER A 556 15.60 7.34 14.64
CA SER A 556 14.54 8.19 14.08
C SER A 556 14.41 7.97 12.57
N PRO A 557 13.26 7.46 12.06
CA PRO A 557 13.07 7.35 10.62
C PRO A 557 12.79 8.72 10.01
N VAL A 558 13.27 8.92 8.79
CA VAL A 558 13.06 10.16 8.03
C VAL A 558 12.26 9.83 6.78
N PHE A 559 11.29 10.69 6.47
CA PHE A 559 10.36 10.48 5.37
C PHE A 559 10.35 11.66 4.40
N ASN A 560 10.18 11.34 3.13
CA ASN A 560 9.79 12.26 2.08
C ASN A 560 8.61 11.65 1.32
N GLY A 561 7.40 12.02 1.71
CA GLY A 561 6.18 11.36 1.22
C GLY A 561 6.12 9.89 1.68
N ALA A 562 5.85 8.98 0.74
CA ALA A 562 5.82 7.54 1.03
C ALA A 562 7.21 6.90 1.21
N ASN A 563 8.24 7.56 0.70
CA ASN A 563 9.60 7.09 0.78
C ASN A 563 10.17 7.41 2.17
N GLY A 564 10.75 6.42 2.81
CA GLY A 564 11.33 6.57 4.14
C GLY A 564 12.63 5.78 4.29
N VAL A 565 13.51 6.32 5.12
CA VAL A 565 14.74 5.65 5.54
C VAL A 565 14.66 5.49 7.05
N LEU A 566 14.84 4.26 7.52
CA LEU A 566 14.97 3.92 8.93
C LEU A 566 16.43 3.53 9.18
N PRO A 567 17.21 4.39 9.84
CA PRO A 567 18.51 4.02 10.34
C PRO A 567 18.36 3.04 11.50
N VAL A 568 19.22 2.02 11.52
CA VAL A 568 19.27 1.02 12.58
C VAL A 568 20.71 0.75 12.92
N THR A 569 21.07 0.94 14.19
CA THR A 569 22.40 0.63 14.70
C THR A 569 22.45 -0.82 15.16
N PHE A 570 23.33 -1.60 14.55
CA PHE A 570 23.65 -2.94 15.00
C PHE A 570 24.79 -2.87 16.01
N ARG A 571 24.51 -3.33 17.23
CA ARG A 571 25.53 -3.48 18.26
C ARG A 571 26.43 -4.63 17.90
N ASN A 572 27.72 -4.38 17.86
CA ASN A 572 28.71 -5.35 17.41
C ASN A 572 29.35 -6.08 18.59
N ASN A 573 29.82 -7.31 18.34
CA ASN A 573 30.61 -8.09 19.30
C ASN A 573 32.10 -7.70 19.33
N VAL A 574 32.54 -6.75 18.49
CA VAL A 574 33.92 -6.24 18.47
C VAL A 574 34.01 -4.91 19.21
N PHE A 575 35.01 -4.83 20.08
CA PHE A 575 35.30 -3.66 20.91
C PHE A 575 36.55 -2.93 20.39
N ASP A 576 36.52 -1.61 20.39
CA ASP A 576 37.65 -0.73 20.12
C ASP A 576 38.75 -0.90 21.19
N SER A 577 39.86 -0.18 21.04
CA SER A 577 40.98 -0.22 22.00
C SER A 577 40.62 0.31 23.39
N SER A 578 39.50 1.03 23.51
CA SER A 578 38.99 1.62 24.75
C SER A 578 37.93 0.73 25.42
N GLY A 579 37.60 -0.43 24.83
CA GLY A 579 36.58 -1.35 25.32
C GLY A 579 35.14 -0.96 24.96
N ASN A 580 34.93 -0.02 24.04
CA ASN A 580 33.61 0.33 23.53
C ASN A 580 33.29 -0.51 22.29
N PRO A 581 32.07 -1.03 22.12
CA PRO A 581 31.72 -1.77 20.92
C PRO A 581 31.67 -0.87 19.69
N VAL A 582 32.11 -1.43 18.56
CA VAL A 582 32.16 -0.76 17.26
C VAL A 582 30.84 -0.96 16.55
N ASP A 583 29.88 -0.12 16.92
CA ASP A 583 28.53 -0.15 16.39
C ASP A 583 28.51 0.23 14.89
N VAL A 584 27.65 -0.44 14.12
CA VAL A 584 27.48 -0.15 12.69
C VAL A 584 26.05 0.27 12.39
N THR A 585 25.89 1.41 11.74
CA THR A 585 24.56 1.91 11.39
C THR A 585 24.21 1.54 9.94
N VAL A 586 23.14 0.77 9.79
CA VAL A 586 22.57 0.37 8.51
C VAL A 586 21.26 1.11 8.23
N ARG A 587 20.74 0.98 7.01
CA ARG A 587 19.52 1.63 6.55
C ARG A 587 18.54 0.59 6.01
N TYR A 588 17.30 0.71 6.48
CA TYR A 588 16.14 0.10 5.87
C TYR A 588 15.39 1.16 5.07
N GLU A 589 14.87 0.76 3.92
CA GLU A 589 14.17 1.67 3.00
C GLU A 589 12.73 1.21 2.81
N THR A 590 11.81 2.17 2.75
CA THR A 590 10.40 1.96 2.44
C THR A 590 9.96 2.89 1.34
N SER A 591 8.99 2.46 0.53
CA SER A 591 8.31 3.28 -0.47
C SER A 591 6.79 3.30 -0.28
N ASP A 592 6.31 2.83 0.88
CA ASP A 592 4.88 2.62 1.16
C ASP A 592 4.44 3.19 2.52
N TYR A 593 5.10 4.27 2.96
CA TYR A 593 4.93 4.88 4.28
C TYR A 593 5.22 3.89 5.42
N GLY A 594 6.30 3.12 5.30
CA GLY A 594 6.80 2.21 6.32
C GLY A 594 5.87 1.06 6.67
N LYS A 595 4.97 0.66 5.75
CA LYS A 595 4.19 -0.59 5.90
C LYS A 595 5.10 -1.79 5.66
N THR A 596 6.01 -1.68 4.71
CA THR A 596 7.07 -2.64 4.45
C THR A 596 8.42 -1.94 4.43
N TRP A 597 9.44 -2.65 4.90
CA TRP A 597 10.82 -2.18 4.94
C TRP A 597 11.70 -3.17 4.18
N THR A 598 12.57 -2.65 3.34
CA THR A 598 13.50 -3.41 2.51
C THR A 598 14.93 -3.16 2.96
N PHE A 599 15.79 -4.15 2.82
CA PHE A 599 17.19 -4.08 3.19
C PHE A 599 18.07 -4.39 1.97
N ASN A 600 18.81 -3.40 1.48
CA ASN A 600 19.76 -3.59 0.39
C ASN A 600 21.14 -3.92 0.96
N GLU A 601 21.55 -5.18 0.82
CA GLU A 601 22.76 -5.70 1.46
C GLU A 601 24.04 -5.06 0.93
N LYS A 602 24.23 -5.03 -0.40
CA LYS A 602 25.40 -4.41 -1.04
C LYS A 602 25.55 -2.94 -0.67
N TYR A 603 24.43 -2.21 -0.69
CA TYR A 603 24.42 -0.80 -0.34
C TYR A 603 24.82 -0.58 1.12
N ASN A 604 24.29 -1.39 2.05
CA ASN A 604 24.63 -1.28 3.47
C ASN A 604 26.08 -1.68 3.77
N LEU A 605 26.64 -2.69 3.08
CA LEU A 605 28.06 -3.02 3.19
C LEU A 605 28.95 -1.85 2.70
N ALA A 606 28.58 -1.21 1.60
CA ALA A 606 29.29 -0.02 1.11
C ALA A 606 29.14 1.19 2.05
N LEU A 607 27.99 1.37 2.71
CA LEU A 607 27.82 2.39 3.75
C LEU A 607 28.76 2.15 4.94
N ILE A 608 28.82 0.92 5.46
CA ILE A 608 29.74 0.55 6.55
C ILE A 608 31.19 0.81 6.13
N TRP A 609 31.54 0.46 4.88
CA TRP A 609 32.85 0.72 4.32
C TRP A 609 33.16 2.22 4.25
N ALA A 610 32.21 3.03 3.84
CA ALA A 610 32.36 4.48 3.74
C ALA A 610 32.52 5.15 5.12
N GLU A 611 31.68 4.76 6.07
CA GLU A 611 31.66 5.31 7.43
C GLU A 611 32.97 5.05 8.17
N ALA A 612 33.50 3.83 8.07
CA ALA A 612 34.81 3.48 8.62
C ALA A 612 35.95 4.36 8.09
N TRP A 613 35.85 4.84 6.84
CA TRP A 613 36.83 5.81 6.29
C TRP A 613 36.73 7.17 6.96
N SER A 614 35.50 7.58 7.29
CA SER A 614 35.20 8.85 7.96
C SER A 614 35.72 8.83 9.40
N THR A 615 35.39 7.77 10.15
CA THR A 615 35.80 7.59 11.55
C THR A 615 37.26 7.16 11.70
N ARG A 616 37.89 6.71 10.61
CA ARG A 616 39.26 6.16 10.55
C ARG A 616 39.45 4.85 11.33
N ASP A 617 38.34 4.22 11.73
CA ASP A 617 38.34 2.92 12.39
C ASP A 617 38.02 1.82 11.36
N GLY A 618 39.05 1.04 11.01
CA GLY A 618 38.96 -0.08 10.07
C GLY A 618 38.32 -1.35 10.63
N ARG A 619 37.94 -1.42 11.92
CA ARG A 619 37.36 -2.64 12.52
C ARG A 619 36.06 -3.04 11.83
N ALA A 620 35.19 -2.07 11.53
CA ALA A 620 33.94 -2.32 10.84
C ALA A 620 34.16 -2.82 9.39
N ARG A 621 35.14 -2.25 8.67
CA ARG A 621 35.58 -2.73 7.35
C ARG A 621 36.09 -4.17 7.41
N TYR A 622 36.98 -4.45 8.35
CA TYR A 622 37.59 -5.76 8.51
C TYR A 622 36.55 -6.87 8.65
N GLN A 623 35.48 -6.63 9.40
CA GLN A 623 34.44 -7.65 9.58
C GLN A 623 33.66 -8.00 8.32
N ILE A 624 33.48 -7.04 7.41
CA ILE A 624 32.70 -7.25 6.19
C ILE A 624 33.55 -7.72 5.01
N MET A 625 34.87 -7.75 5.16
CA MET A 625 35.81 -8.36 4.20
C MET A 625 35.66 -9.89 4.16
N ASP A 626 36.00 -10.47 3.01
CA ASP A 626 36.26 -11.91 2.89
C ASP A 626 37.55 -12.32 3.61
N SER A 627 37.75 -13.62 3.80
CA SER A 627 38.88 -14.15 4.57
C SER A 627 40.24 -13.78 3.96
N LYS A 628 40.32 -13.65 2.63
CA LYS A 628 41.53 -13.25 1.91
C LYS A 628 41.88 -11.79 2.19
N MET A 629 40.92 -10.88 2.02
CA MET A 629 41.09 -9.45 2.22
C MET A 629 41.36 -9.12 3.69
N GLN A 630 40.80 -9.89 4.64
CA GLN A 630 41.18 -9.80 6.06
C GLN A 630 42.66 -10.13 6.29
N SER A 631 43.17 -11.20 5.67
CA SER A 631 44.58 -11.59 5.78
C SER A 631 45.52 -10.55 5.15
N ASP A 632 45.13 -10.02 3.98
CA ASP A 632 45.85 -8.96 3.28
C ASP A 632 45.89 -7.67 4.14
N PHE A 633 44.77 -7.29 4.76
CA PHE A 633 44.68 -6.14 5.67
C PHE A 633 45.64 -6.28 6.86
N ARG A 634 45.62 -7.41 7.57
CA ARG A 634 46.51 -7.65 8.73
C ARG A 634 47.98 -7.58 8.34
N SER A 635 48.33 -8.18 7.20
CA SER A 635 49.70 -8.17 6.68
C SER A 635 50.17 -6.76 6.33
N GLN A 636 49.29 -5.93 5.77
CA GLN A 636 49.57 -4.52 5.51
C GLN A 636 49.77 -3.72 6.81
N GLN A 637 48.93 -3.95 7.83
CA GLN A 637 49.03 -3.27 9.13
C GLN A 637 50.34 -3.60 9.86
N GLU A 638 50.74 -4.87 9.88
CA GLU A 638 52.05 -5.30 10.41
C GLU A 638 53.20 -4.61 9.67
N LYS A 639 53.13 -4.54 8.33
CA LYS A 639 54.19 -3.94 7.51
C LYS A 639 54.32 -2.42 7.70
N VAL A 640 53.21 -1.71 7.84
CA VAL A 640 53.18 -0.24 7.90
C VAL A 640 53.35 0.26 9.33
N ASN A 641 52.69 -0.37 10.30
CA ASN A 641 52.61 0.10 11.68
C ASN A 641 53.39 -0.77 12.67
N GLY A 642 53.90 -1.94 12.26
CA GLY A 642 54.55 -2.91 13.16
C GLY A 642 53.58 -3.63 14.10
N ASP A 643 52.28 -3.54 13.83
CA ASP A 643 51.23 -4.19 14.62
C ASP A 643 50.06 -4.60 13.72
N ALA A 644 49.91 -5.91 13.50
CA ALA A 644 48.79 -6.50 12.78
C ALA A 644 47.43 -6.17 13.42
N ASN A 645 47.36 -5.78 14.70
CA ASN A 645 46.15 -5.37 15.41
C ASN A 645 45.86 -3.87 15.33
N ASN A 646 46.65 -3.12 14.57
CA ASN A 646 46.32 -1.75 14.27
C ASN A 646 45.17 -1.69 13.25
N PHE A 647 44.04 -1.11 13.66
CA PHE A 647 42.88 -0.90 12.78
C PHE A 647 42.74 0.55 12.33
N VAL A 648 43.67 1.42 12.68
CA VAL A 648 43.68 2.80 12.20
C VAL A 648 44.02 2.79 10.71
N ILE A 649 43.06 3.20 9.88
CA ILE A 649 43.24 3.21 8.42
C ILE A 649 43.74 4.55 7.89
N ARG A 650 43.86 5.58 8.74
CA ARG A 650 44.45 6.89 8.39
C ARG A 650 44.87 7.73 9.60
N TRP A 651 45.95 8.51 9.47
CA TRP A 651 46.54 9.30 10.56
C TRP A 651 46.41 10.83 10.43
N SER A 652 46.55 11.40 9.23
CA SER A 652 46.58 12.86 9.00
C SER A 652 45.49 13.35 8.05
N SER A 653 45.35 14.69 7.92
CA SER A 653 44.51 15.33 6.89
C SER A 653 44.89 14.83 5.47
N PRO A 654 43.96 14.87 4.50
CA PRO A 654 42.61 15.44 4.54
C PRO A 654 41.53 14.54 5.18
N TRP A 655 40.51 15.16 5.78
CA TRP A 655 39.40 14.53 6.52
C TRP A 655 38.19 14.34 5.62
N VAL A 656 37.49 13.20 5.70
CA VAL A 656 36.22 13.02 4.99
C VAL A 656 35.20 13.96 5.61
N VAL A 657 34.63 14.85 4.80
CA VAL A 657 33.54 15.74 5.21
C VAL A 657 32.19 15.18 4.78
N LYS A 658 32.17 14.46 3.66
CA LYS A 658 30.98 13.81 3.12
C LYS A 658 31.35 12.61 2.27
N TYR A 659 30.46 11.64 2.18
CA TYR A 659 30.53 10.57 1.20
C TYR A 659 29.18 10.28 0.57
N ASP A 660 29.21 9.57 -0.56
CA ASP A 660 28.05 9.22 -1.37
C ASP A 660 28.24 7.80 -1.93
N VAL A 661 27.27 6.91 -1.71
CA VAL A 661 27.33 5.52 -2.20
C VAL A 661 26.33 5.29 -3.34
N ALA A 662 26.76 4.75 -4.46
CA ALA A 662 25.89 4.36 -5.57
C ALA A 662 26.11 2.89 -5.93
N LEU A 663 25.05 2.18 -6.31
CA LEU A 663 25.19 0.83 -6.85
C LEU A 663 25.37 0.89 -8.37
N ASP A 664 26.34 0.11 -8.87
CA ASP A 664 26.66 -0.04 -10.28
C ASP A 664 26.66 -1.53 -10.62
N GLY A 665 25.49 -2.06 -10.96
CA GLY A 665 25.27 -3.49 -11.17
C GLY A 665 25.59 -4.32 -9.92
N ASP A 666 26.63 -5.14 -10.01
CA ASP A 666 27.11 -5.99 -8.93
C ASP A 666 28.19 -5.35 -8.05
N GLN A 667 28.51 -4.08 -8.29
CA GLN A 667 29.51 -3.31 -7.54
C GLN A 667 28.87 -2.09 -6.86
N ALA A 668 29.63 -1.48 -5.95
CA ALA A 668 29.28 -0.19 -5.36
C ALA A 668 30.39 0.82 -5.63
N VAL A 669 30.01 2.06 -5.91
CA VAL A 669 30.92 3.19 -6.08
C VAL A 669 30.71 4.14 -4.91
N ILE A 670 31.78 4.44 -4.21
CA ILE A 670 31.79 5.37 -3.09
C ILE A 670 32.56 6.61 -3.53
N THR A 671 31.92 7.76 -3.48
CA THR A 671 32.56 9.07 -3.69
C THR A 671 32.77 9.72 -2.34
N TYR A 672 33.97 10.20 -2.08
CA TYR A 672 34.35 10.94 -0.88
C TYR A 672 34.68 12.38 -1.25
N TRP A 673 34.31 13.30 -0.36
CA TRP A 673 34.78 14.68 -0.36
C TRP A 673 35.59 14.90 0.90
N TYR A 674 36.80 15.43 0.73
CA TYR A 674 37.71 15.68 1.83
C TYR A 674 38.03 17.16 1.97
N THR A 675 38.41 17.57 3.18
CA THR A 675 38.98 18.89 3.47
C THR A 675 40.25 18.73 4.29
N ASP A 676 41.29 19.50 3.96
CA ASP A 676 42.51 19.55 4.78
C ASP A 676 42.54 20.69 5.79
N SER A 677 43.64 20.83 6.52
CA SER A 677 43.86 21.89 7.51
C SER A 677 43.96 23.29 6.91
N THR A 678 44.03 23.42 5.58
CA THR A 678 44.05 24.69 4.84
C THR A 678 42.73 24.99 4.13
N ALA A 679 41.68 24.20 4.42
CA ALA A 679 40.36 24.27 3.80
C ALA A 679 40.33 23.93 2.29
N SER A 680 41.41 23.38 1.73
CA SER A 680 41.39 22.84 0.36
C SER A 680 40.52 21.60 0.31
N THR A 681 39.73 21.45 -0.76
CA THR A 681 38.80 20.34 -0.93
C THR A 681 39.26 19.36 -2.01
N TYR A 682 39.05 18.08 -1.73
CA TYR A 682 39.50 16.96 -2.57
C TYR A 682 38.36 15.98 -2.84
N LYS A 683 38.44 15.27 -3.97
CA LYS A 683 37.53 14.18 -4.35
C LYS A 683 38.26 12.86 -4.35
N GLY A 684 37.66 11.83 -3.77
CA GLY A 684 38.10 10.44 -3.92
C GLY A 684 36.97 9.58 -4.45
N VAL A 685 37.31 8.53 -5.19
CA VAL A 685 36.35 7.52 -5.67
C VAL A 685 36.93 6.13 -5.44
N GLU A 686 36.18 5.30 -4.74
CA GLU A 686 36.52 3.90 -4.46
C GLU A 686 35.40 2.99 -4.99
N ARG A 687 35.76 1.89 -5.64
CA ARG A 687 34.82 0.88 -6.15
C ARG A 687 34.97 -0.41 -5.36
N LEU A 688 33.85 -0.96 -4.89
CA LEU A 688 33.78 -2.21 -4.15
C LEU A 688 33.17 -3.33 -4.98
N SER A 689 33.73 -4.53 -4.84
CA SER A 689 33.17 -5.76 -5.36
C SER A 689 32.69 -6.67 -4.24
N PHE A 690 31.56 -7.34 -4.46
CA PHE A 690 30.95 -8.22 -3.47
C PHE A 690 30.99 -9.68 -3.89
N GLY A 691 31.07 -10.57 -2.91
CA GLY A 691 30.99 -12.01 -3.08
C GLY A 691 30.20 -12.66 -1.95
N ASN A 692 30.10 -13.99 -1.98
CA ASN A 692 29.46 -14.77 -0.92
C ASN A 692 30.47 -15.72 -0.31
N GLU A 693 30.69 -15.62 0.99
CA GLU A 693 31.55 -16.51 1.77
C GLU A 693 30.74 -17.10 2.93
N SER A 694 30.64 -18.42 2.99
CA SER A 694 29.89 -19.16 4.02
C SER A 694 28.41 -18.73 4.16
N GLY A 695 27.76 -18.36 3.06
CA GLY A 695 26.36 -17.92 3.04
C GLY A 695 26.15 -16.46 3.45
N ARG A 696 27.23 -15.70 3.62
CA ARG A 696 27.23 -14.28 3.97
C ARG A 696 27.77 -13.44 2.81
N MET A 697 27.10 -12.34 2.48
CA MET A 697 27.65 -11.36 1.54
C MET A 697 28.82 -10.60 2.18
N VAL A 698 29.93 -10.52 1.46
CA VAL A 698 31.18 -9.91 1.91
C VAL A 698 31.80 -9.04 0.81
N VAL A 699 32.64 -8.08 1.21
CA VAL A 699 33.49 -7.31 0.30
C VAL A 699 34.71 -8.17 -0.06
N THR A 700 34.93 -8.35 -1.37
CA THR A 700 35.98 -9.23 -1.91
C THR A 700 37.11 -8.45 -2.56
N ASP A 701 36.87 -7.19 -2.92
CA ASP A 701 37.85 -6.30 -3.53
C ASP A 701 37.46 -4.84 -3.31
N SER A 702 38.47 -3.97 -3.18
CA SER A 702 38.29 -2.52 -3.23
C SER A 702 39.36 -1.87 -4.11
N LYS A 703 38.91 -1.03 -5.04
CA LYS A 703 39.77 -0.35 -6.01
C LYS A 703 39.58 1.16 -5.94
N THR A 704 40.64 1.89 -5.64
CA THR A 704 40.66 3.35 -5.77
C THR A 704 40.71 3.74 -7.24
N GLU A 705 39.67 4.45 -7.72
CA GLU A 705 39.59 4.97 -9.08
C GLU A 705 40.10 6.41 -9.17
N VAL A 706 39.83 7.20 -8.14
CA VAL A 706 40.32 8.58 -8.00
C VAL A 706 40.87 8.73 -6.59
N ASP A 707 42.11 9.16 -6.46
CA ASP A 707 42.75 9.41 -5.18
C ASP A 707 42.99 10.92 -5.00
N MET A 708 42.18 11.53 -4.13
CA MET A 708 42.33 12.93 -3.67
C MET A 708 42.60 13.95 -4.79
N GLU A 709 41.76 13.95 -5.82
CA GLU A 709 41.78 14.97 -6.87
C GLU A 709 41.35 16.33 -6.29
N VAL A 710 42.15 17.37 -6.48
CA VAL A 710 41.85 18.72 -5.96
C VAL A 710 40.63 19.29 -6.70
N ILE A 711 39.59 19.66 -5.94
CA ILE A 711 38.38 20.30 -6.47
C ILE A 711 38.48 21.82 -6.38
N GLN A 712 38.94 22.32 -5.22
CA GLN A 712 39.04 23.75 -4.92
C GLN A 712 40.18 23.99 -3.93
N LYS A 713 41.01 25.00 -4.19
CA LYS A 713 42.08 25.46 -3.29
C LYS A 713 41.62 26.65 -2.46
#